data_AF-A0AAD8HFV8-F1
#
_entry.id   AF-A0AAD8HFV8-F1
#
_cell.length_a   1.000
_cell.length_b   1.000
_cell.length_c   1.000
_cell.angle_alpha   90.00
_cell.angle_beta   90.00
_cell.angle_gamma   90.00
#
_symmetry.space_group_name_H-M   'P 1'
#
loop_
_entity.id
_entity.type
_entity.pdbx_description
1 polymer ?
#
loop_
_entity_poly.entity_id
_entity_poly.type
_entity_poly.pdbx_seq_one_letter_code
_entity_poly.pdbx_strand_id
1 'polypeptide(L)'
;MVVKWALFLLSSYLTIISVLSSTKIPTSKTYIVQIDRSSKPETFGDHVEWYASVIQSVALQEDDTSDSKRIMYNYQTAFHGVAARLSLDEVQRLQQHPDVIAVYPEVAYELHTTRSPFFLGLASEDNKYVWSQNLAGHDVVVGVVDTGIWPECKSFNDSGLPPVPDHWKGACETGRGFDRTHCNRKIVGARMYYHGYEANVGKINEKKVYKSPRDQDGHGTHTAATVAGAPVIGADLLGYAQGTARGMAPGARIAVYKVCWAARCLISDIIAALDQAVTDGVNVLSISLGSSTSSYQTDSLSIATFGAMEKGVFISMAAGNSGPTPDSLANASPWVTTVGASTMDRDFPSTVKLGTGRKITGASLYKGRKKLSPRKQYPLVYTGSNSSIPDLSSLCSKDTLNPKVVSGKIVICNRGITNRVEIGQVVKNAGGVGMILANTAENGEELIADCYLLPAVNVGEKAGAEIKQYAMTHSHPTATLSFHGTRLGIKPSPVVASFSSRGPNYLNLEVLKPDIIAPGVNILAAWPRAVSPSSLATDKRIVDFNVLSGTSMSCPHVSGIAALIKARHPDWSPSAIKSALMTTAYIHDNKYDPLGDASTSAPSTPYAHGAGHVNPRKALNPGLIYDLGPQDYFEFLCAQISADDMVVFARLSNRTCQYTLTSLGDLNYPALSVSFLEKGNHSVLTLHRTVTNVGKAVSNYQAVVSSFKSVVVKVEPTTLHFTKKHQKLSYRVTILNKKRQAGPEFGHLIWKNKSNKIQNSILLFCFCFSAKSGKSRDYSWKIYTLKELVHATNNFDNDNKIAEGFENSYWGRTSDGVEIAVHRLKPLSTLAELKFAVEVEILGRVKHKNVLCLKGFYAGGDERLIVHDYMPNHSLITHLHGQLASDCLLDWPRRISIAIGLSEGISYLHHEANPHIIHRDIKASNVLLDSEFQAKLASFGVAKLVPEGVTHMTTRVKGTLGYIAPEYAMWGKVSKSCDVYSFGILLLEIISAKKPLEKLPGGVKRHIVEWASPLVQKGAYELLVDPRLKGECDRAQLESLIIIAMRCTNSNPENRPSMIVVVAFLKGENVGGRRKEIKVVRDTVDGNEDEDFGDEDTDHEVQSAYGNLAPRSVNG
;
A
#
# COMPACT_ATOMS: atom_id res chain seq x y z
N MET A 1 -6.21 -13.78 76.23
CA MET A 1 -5.33 -14.47 75.26
C MET A 1 -4.65 -13.52 74.25
N VAL A 2 -5.29 -12.42 73.80
CA VAL A 2 -4.73 -11.52 72.75
C VAL A 2 -3.72 -10.48 73.27
N VAL A 3 -3.58 -10.29 74.60
CA VAL A 3 -2.50 -9.48 75.21
C VAL A 3 -1.09 -9.94 74.75
N LYS A 4 -0.91 -11.23 74.43
CA LYS A 4 0.33 -11.76 73.84
C LYS A 4 0.60 -11.26 72.40
N TRP A 5 -0.44 -10.94 71.62
CA TRP A 5 -0.32 -10.42 70.26
C TRP A 5 -0.05 -8.91 70.23
N ALA A 6 -0.63 -8.16 71.17
CA ALA A 6 -0.34 -6.72 71.33
C ALA A 6 1.14 -6.44 71.60
N LEU A 7 1.82 -7.32 72.35
CA LEU A 7 3.27 -7.23 72.61
C LEU A 7 4.12 -7.60 71.39
N PHE A 8 3.67 -8.54 70.55
CA PHE A 8 4.38 -8.93 69.31
C PHE A 8 4.33 -7.82 68.23
N LEU A 9 3.25 -7.04 68.24
CA LEU A 9 3.09 -5.82 67.44
C LEU A 9 3.99 -4.65 67.89
N LEU A 10 4.62 -4.73 69.07
CA LEU A 10 5.45 -3.64 69.62
C LEU A 10 6.95 -3.84 69.40
N SER A 11 7.47 -5.07 69.47
CA SER A 11 8.91 -5.32 69.32
C SER A 11 9.40 -5.31 67.86
N SER A 12 8.52 -5.64 66.90
CA SER A 12 8.81 -5.58 65.46
C SER A 12 8.81 -4.16 64.89
N TYR A 13 8.20 -3.21 65.60
CA TYR A 13 8.16 -1.79 65.25
C TYR A 13 9.52 -1.07 65.49
N LEU A 14 10.49 -1.73 66.11
CA LEU A 14 11.65 -1.09 66.75
C LEU A 14 13.01 -1.33 66.08
N THR A 15 13.10 -2.06 64.95
CA THR A 15 14.39 -2.45 64.34
C THR A 15 14.56 -2.22 62.84
N ILE A 16 13.50 -2.08 62.03
CA ILE A 16 13.63 -1.94 60.57
C ILE A 16 13.44 -0.49 60.08
N ILE A 17 12.72 0.35 60.84
CA ILE A 17 12.45 1.75 60.44
C ILE A 17 13.65 2.68 60.71
N SER A 18 14.59 2.29 61.59
CA SER A 18 15.65 3.16 62.12
C SER A 18 16.95 3.24 61.31
N VAL A 19 17.12 2.48 60.22
CA VAL A 19 18.34 2.53 59.37
C VAL A 19 18.01 2.76 57.89
N LEU A 20 17.42 3.92 57.61
CA LEU A 20 17.60 4.58 56.31
C LEU A 20 19.01 5.18 56.24
N SER A 21 20.00 4.38 55.80
CA SER A 21 21.29 4.87 55.29
C SER A 21 21.98 3.82 54.43
N SER A 22 22.86 4.27 53.53
CA SER A 22 23.27 3.50 52.37
C SER A 22 24.51 2.62 52.55
N THR A 23 24.38 1.34 52.26
CA THR A 23 25.42 0.54 51.59
C THR A 23 24.80 -0.33 50.51
N LYS A 24 24.90 0.06 49.23
CA LYS A 24 24.61 -0.87 48.12
C LYS A 24 25.79 -1.82 47.98
N ILE A 25 25.65 -3.04 48.49
CA ILE A 25 26.57 -4.14 48.17
C ILE A 25 26.45 -4.43 46.65
N PRO A 26 27.53 -4.43 45.86
CA PRO A 26 27.44 -4.65 44.41
C PRO A 26 27.00 -6.08 44.06
N THR A 27 25.73 -6.27 43.69
CA THR A 27 25.19 -7.60 43.35
C THR A 27 25.74 -8.08 42.01
N SER A 28 26.62 -9.08 42.01
CA SER A 28 27.19 -9.64 40.77
C SER A 28 26.16 -10.44 39.98
N LYS A 29 25.91 -9.99 38.75
CA LYS A 29 25.04 -10.68 37.78
C LYS A 29 25.90 -11.50 36.82
N THR A 30 25.34 -12.58 36.29
CA THR A 30 25.95 -13.29 35.16
C THR A 30 25.93 -12.36 33.96
N TYR A 31 27.12 -12.03 33.48
CA TYR A 31 27.35 -11.30 32.25
C TYR A 31 28.21 -12.14 31.30
N ILE A 32 28.19 -11.78 30.02
CA ILE A 32 28.95 -12.42 28.94
C ILE A 32 29.93 -11.40 28.38
N VAL A 33 31.14 -11.32 28.97
CA VAL A 33 32.24 -10.44 28.58
C VAL A 33 32.83 -10.91 27.26
N GLN A 34 33.01 -9.99 26.31
CA GLN A 34 33.68 -10.21 25.04
C GLN A 34 35.08 -9.61 25.09
N ILE A 35 36.09 -10.31 24.62
CA ILE A 35 37.51 -9.91 24.61
C ILE A 35 38.04 -10.13 23.19
N ASP A 36 38.86 -9.23 22.69
CA ASP A 36 39.47 -9.40 21.37
C ASP A 36 40.31 -10.69 21.32
N ARG A 37 40.27 -11.39 20.18
CA ARG A 37 41.12 -12.54 19.91
C ARG A 37 42.51 -12.12 19.40
N SER A 38 42.59 -11.03 18.63
CA SER A 38 43.83 -10.69 17.91
C SER A 38 44.93 -10.08 18.78
N SER A 39 44.58 -9.44 19.90
CA SER A 39 45.52 -8.69 20.73
C SER A 39 46.31 -9.52 21.76
N LYS A 40 46.31 -10.88 21.67
CA LYS A 40 46.99 -11.72 22.68
C LYS A 40 48.50 -11.52 22.69
N PRO A 41 49.13 -11.14 23.82
CA PRO A 41 50.59 -11.08 23.93
C PRO A 41 51.26 -12.46 23.76
N GLU A 42 52.47 -12.47 23.20
CA GLU A 42 53.30 -13.67 23.05
C GLU A 42 53.75 -14.28 24.39
N THR A 43 53.65 -13.52 25.49
CA THR A 43 54.02 -13.95 26.85
C THR A 43 53.02 -14.90 27.52
N PHE A 44 51.81 -15.08 26.98
CA PHE A 44 50.80 -16.03 27.49
C PHE A 44 50.75 -17.30 26.66
N GLY A 45 50.52 -18.46 27.28
CA GLY A 45 50.41 -19.73 26.57
C GLY A 45 49.20 -19.75 25.63
N ASP A 46 48.00 -19.67 26.21
CA ASP A 46 46.74 -19.68 25.45
C ASP A 46 45.83 -18.48 25.74
N HIS A 47 44.64 -18.48 25.13
CA HIS A 47 43.68 -17.39 25.24
C HIS A 47 42.82 -17.47 26.52
N VAL A 48 42.67 -18.64 27.18
CA VAL A 48 41.97 -18.78 28.47
C VAL A 48 42.73 -18.02 29.55
N GLU A 49 44.04 -18.25 29.64
CA GLU A 49 44.92 -17.61 30.64
C GLU A 49 44.92 -16.09 30.47
N TRP A 50 45.08 -15.62 29.24
CA TRP A 50 45.05 -14.19 28.92
C TRP A 50 43.67 -13.57 29.19
N TYR A 51 42.57 -14.20 28.75
CA TYR A 51 41.21 -13.71 29.02
C TYR A 51 40.91 -13.65 30.54
N ALA A 52 41.42 -14.60 31.33
CA ALA A 52 41.33 -14.51 32.79
C ALA A 52 42.14 -13.33 33.34
N SER A 53 43.37 -13.09 32.87
CA SER A 53 44.19 -11.95 33.30
C SER A 53 43.56 -10.58 32.99
N VAL A 54 42.79 -10.48 31.90
CA VAL A 54 42.02 -9.28 31.52
C VAL A 54 40.81 -9.05 32.43
N ILE A 55 40.23 -10.09 33.03
CA ILE A 55 39.25 -9.94 34.13
C ILE A 55 39.96 -9.59 35.45
N GLN A 56 41.17 -10.09 35.66
CA GLN A 56 41.96 -9.83 36.87
C GLN A 56 42.37 -8.35 37.00
N SER A 57 42.80 -7.72 35.89
CA SER A 57 43.36 -6.36 35.86
C SER A 57 42.40 -5.25 36.31
N VAL A 58 41.11 -5.55 36.43
CA VAL A 58 40.04 -4.59 36.78
C VAL A 58 39.48 -4.76 38.19
N ALA A 59 39.89 -5.80 38.91
CA ALA A 59 39.36 -6.16 40.22
C ALA A 59 39.74 -5.10 41.28
N LEU A 60 38.79 -4.72 42.15
CA LEU A 60 38.99 -3.63 43.12
C LEU A 60 39.65 -4.06 44.43
N GLN A 61 39.58 -5.33 44.80
CA GLN A 61 39.96 -5.81 46.13
C GLN A 61 40.61 -7.19 46.04
N GLU A 62 41.70 -7.34 46.78
CA GLU A 62 42.19 -8.63 47.26
C GLU A 62 41.14 -9.19 48.23
N ASP A 63 40.26 -10.06 47.75
CA ASP A 63 39.28 -10.78 48.56
C ASP A 63 39.25 -12.25 48.13
N ASP A 64 39.30 -13.15 49.12
CA ASP A 64 40.03 -14.42 49.09
C ASP A 64 39.27 -15.58 48.39
N THR A 65 38.78 -15.32 47.18
CA THR A 65 37.98 -16.26 46.38
C THR A 65 38.66 -16.59 45.05
N SER A 66 39.39 -17.71 45.02
CA SER A 66 40.07 -18.29 43.85
C SER A 66 39.42 -17.98 42.50
N ASP A 67 40.20 -17.41 41.57
CA ASP A 67 39.74 -16.76 40.33
C ASP A 67 38.82 -17.61 39.45
N SER A 68 39.03 -18.93 39.47
CA SER A 68 38.26 -19.94 38.72
C SER A 68 36.75 -20.01 39.02
N LYS A 69 36.23 -19.29 40.03
CA LYS A 69 34.81 -19.30 40.39
C LYS A 69 34.00 -18.08 39.91
N ARG A 70 34.65 -17.00 39.46
CA ARG A 70 33.93 -15.80 38.96
C ARG A 70 33.56 -15.93 37.48
N ILE A 71 34.38 -16.62 36.70
CA ILE A 71 34.11 -16.98 35.30
C ILE A 71 33.22 -18.24 35.26
N MET A 72 32.02 -18.12 34.70
CA MET A 72 31.04 -19.20 34.53
C MET A 72 31.25 -20.01 33.24
N TYR A 73 31.68 -19.37 32.15
CA TYR A 73 31.96 -20.01 30.86
C TYR A 73 33.11 -19.30 30.16
N ASN A 74 33.93 -20.02 29.39
CA ASN A 74 34.93 -19.45 28.49
C ASN A 74 34.45 -19.56 27.03
N TYR A 75 34.64 -18.52 26.25
CA TYR A 75 34.19 -18.42 24.86
C TYR A 75 35.39 -18.21 23.93
N GLN A 76 35.60 -19.13 22.98
CA GLN A 76 36.80 -19.15 22.13
C GLN A 76 36.53 -19.44 20.64
N THR A 77 35.27 -19.40 20.20
CA THR A 77 34.87 -19.88 18.86
C THR A 77 33.76 -19.03 18.21
N ALA A 78 32.50 -19.18 18.63
CA ALA A 78 31.37 -18.39 18.12
C ALA A 78 31.32 -16.96 18.73
N PHE A 79 32.00 -16.80 19.85
CA PHE A 79 32.21 -15.59 20.63
C PHE A 79 33.58 -15.72 21.29
N HIS A 80 34.24 -14.60 21.60
CA HIS A 80 35.57 -14.55 22.21
C HIS A 80 35.51 -13.77 23.52
N GLY A 81 35.98 -14.33 24.63
CA GLY A 81 35.87 -13.75 25.98
C GLY A 81 35.32 -14.76 26.99
N VAL A 82 34.59 -14.29 28.01
CA VAL A 82 34.13 -15.11 29.15
C VAL A 82 32.75 -14.72 29.65
N ALA A 83 31.90 -15.69 30.00
CA ALA A 83 30.81 -15.40 30.92
C ALA A 83 31.40 -15.24 32.32
N ALA A 84 31.20 -14.09 32.95
CA ALA A 84 31.68 -13.81 34.29
C ALA A 84 30.59 -13.17 35.15
N ARG A 85 30.60 -13.51 36.43
CA ARG A 85 29.73 -12.92 37.43
C ARG A 85 30.41 -11.69 38.00
N LEU A 86 30.05 -10.52 37.48
CA LEU A 86 30.76 -9.25 37.72
C LEU A 86 29.86 -8.21 38.39
N SER A 87 30.47 -7.32 39.19
CA SER A 87 29.84 -6.08 39.64
C SER A 87 29.79 -5.04 38.50
N LEU A 88 28.95 -4.01 38.65
CA LEU A 88 28.83 -2.95 37.65
C LEU A 88 30.11 -2.12 37.50
N ASP A 89 30.91 -1.97 38.56
CA ASP A 89 32.13 -1.16 38.54
C ASP A 89 33.30 -1.89 37.87
N GLU A 90 33.38 -3.22 38.05
CA GLU A 90 34.29 -4.09 37.27
C GLU A 90 33.88 -4.12 35.79
N VAL A 91 32.58 -4.20 35.50
CA VAL A 91 32.06 -4.09 34.13
C VAL A 91 32.42 -2.74 33.50
N GLN A 92 32.39 -1.63 34.24
CA GLN A 92 32.82 -0.32 33.73
C GLN A 92 34.32 -0.26 33.44
N ARG A 93 35.19 -0.80 34.31
CA ARG A 93 36.64 -0.88 34.01
C ARG A 93 36.93 -1.80 32.84
N LEU A 94 36.24 -2.93 32.72
CA LEU A 94 36.34 -3.83 31.56
C LEU A 94 35.92 -3.12 30.28
N GLN A 95 34.85 -2.33 30.30
CA GLN A 95 34.43 -1.49 29.16
C GLN A 95 35.42 -0.36 28.80
N GLN A 96 36.48 -0.17 29.58
CA GLN A 96 37.60 0.76 29.30
C GLN A 96 38.94 0.04 29.10
N HIS A 97 39.01 -1.28 29.27
CA HIS A 97 40.23 -2.05 29.07
C HIS A 97 40.46 -2.24 27.56
N PRO A 98 41.66 -1.96 27.02
CA PRO A 98 41.88 -1.87 25.56
C PRO A 98 41.56 -3.17 24.81
N ASP A 99 41.75 -4.33 25.46
CA ASP A 99 41.52 -5.64 24.86
C ASP A 99 40.04 -6.12 24.91
N VAL A 100 39.12 -5.36 25.53
CA VAL A 100 37.75 -5.82 25.85
C VAL A 100 36.71 -5.17 24.94
N ILE A 101 35.72 -5.95 24.52
CA ILE A 101 34.72 -5.57 23.50
C ILE A 101 33.31 -5.29 24.07
N ALA A 102 32.72 -6.14 24.94
CA ALA A 102 31.30 -6.03 25.38
C ALA A 102 30.89 -6.97 26.56
N VAL A 103 29.62 -6.96 27.06
CA VAL A 103 29.15 -7.64 28.33
C VAL A 103 27.57 -7.98 28.41
N TYR A 104 27.00 -9.24 28.46
CA TYR A 104 25.50 -9.58 28.21
C TYR A 104 24.65 -10.82 28.92
N PRO A 105 23.26 -11.06 28.75
CA PRO A 105 22.30 -12.14 29.37
C PRO A 105 21.01 -12.84 28.59
N GLU A 106 20.00 -13.61 29.21
CA GLU A 106 19.01 -14.73 28.67
C GLU A 106 17.44 -14.90 29.17
N VAL A 107 16.43 -15.69 28.54
CA VAL A 107 14.98 -16.18 29.02
C VAL A 107 14.03 -17.24 28.18
N ALA A 108 12.83 -17.84 28.65
CA ALA A 108 11.87 -18.88 27.95
C ALA A 108 10.36 -19.33 28.49
N TYR A 109 9.28 -19.76 27.67
CA TYR A 109 7.78 -20.14 28.01
C TYR A 109 6.95 -21.17 26.98
N GLU A 110 5.57 -21.38 26.65
CA GLU A 110 4.64 -22.41 25.72
C GLU A 110 3.14 -22.19 25.03
N LEU A 111 2.81 -22.11 23.65
CA LEU A 111 1.60 -22.69 22.79
C LEU A 111 0.25 -21.91 22.09
N HIS A 112 -0.51 -21.81 20.85
CA HIS A 112 -0.75 -21.95 19.25
C HIS A 112 -1.95 -21.01 18.57
N THR A 113 -2.36 -21.07 17.23
CA THR A 113 -3.41 -20.26 16.39
C THR A 113 -4.21 -20.89 15.11
N THR A 114 -5.58 -20.89 14.88
CA THR A 114 -6.55 -21.82 14.05
C THR A 114 -6.47 -22.44 12.59
N ARG A 115 -7.61 -22.55 11.79
CA ARG A 115 -8.10 -23.69 10.90
C ARG A 115 -7.41 -23.94 9.56
N SER A 116 -6.92 -22.91 8.88
CA SER A 116 -6.34 -23.01 7.53
C SER A 116 -5.19 -24.03 7.33
N PRO A 117 -4.38 -24.44 8.33
CA PRO A 117 -3.42 -25.52 8.18
C PRO A 117 -4.06 -26.85 7.83
N PHE A 118 -5.29 -27.14 8.31
CA PHE A 118 -6.00 -28.34 7.91
C PHE A 118 -6.41 -28.28 6.43
N PHE A 119 -6.98 -27.15 5.98
CA PHE A 119 -7.36 -26.94 4.57
C PHE A 119 -6.16 -27.08 3.63
N LEU A 120 -4.97 -26.70 4.10
CA LEU A 120 -3.68 -26.86 3.41
C LEU A 120 -3.01 -28.24 3.62
N GLY A 121 -3.63 -29.15 4.36
CA GLY A 121 -3.13 -30.50 4.62
C GLY A 121 -1.98 -30.61 5.64
N LEU A 122 -1.62 -29.55 6.36
CA LEU A 122 -0.56 -29.56 7.38
C LEU A 122 -0.97 -30.31 8.67
N ALA A 123 -2.27 -30.55 8.88
CA ALA A 123 -2.83 -31.33 9.99
C ALA A 123 -3.89 -32.35 9.50
N SER A 124 -4.22 -33.33 10.34
CA SER A 124 -5.35 -34.27 10.16
C SER A 124 -6.59 -33.84 10.97
N GLU A 125 -7.78 -34.34 10.60
CA GLU A 125 -9.03 -34.04 11.36
C GLU A 125 -9.00 -34.65 12.77
N ASP A 126 -8.42 -35.85 12.91
CA ASP A 126 -8.26 -36.54 14.19
C ASP A 126 -7.35 -35.83 15.20
N ASN A 127 -6.64 -34.75 14.80
CA ASN A 127 -5.54 -34.07 15.51
C ASN A 127 -4.34 -34.96 15.92
N LYS A 128 -4.43 -36.29 15.84
CA LYS A 128 -3.39 -37.27 16.22
C LYS A 128 -2.10 -37.19 15.41
N TYR A 129 -2.11 -36.61 14.21
CA TYR A 129 -0.93 -36.52 13.35
C TYR A 129 -0.80 -35.12 12.73
N VAL A 130 0.15 -34.35 13.24
CA VAL A 130 0.49 -33.02 12.73
C VAL A 130 1.69 -33.19 11.80
N TRP A 131 1.45 -33.12 10.49
CA TRP A 131 2.47 -33.43 9.49
C TRP A 131 3.66 -32.46 9.55
N SER A 132 3.45 -31.23 10.05
CA SER A 132 4.52 -30.24 10.27
C SER A 132 5.31 -30.41 11.58
N GLN A 133 4.90 -31.25 12.54
CA GLN A 133 5.72 -31.54 13.74
C GLN A 133 6.87 -32.50 13.43
N ASN A 134 6.66 -33.47 12.52
CA ASN A 134 7.69 -34.43 12.10
C ASN A 134 8.67 -33.87 11.03
N LEU A 135 8.79 -32.55 10.94
CA LEU A 135 9.76 -31.84 10.08
C LEU A 135 10.94 -31.24 10.88
N ALA A 136 11.03 -31.55 12.18
CA ALA A 136 12.13 -31.13 13.04
C ALA A 136 13.48 -31.66 12.52
N GLY A 137 14.30 -30.76 11.99
CA GLY A 137 15.63 -31.07 11.45
C GLY A 137 16.57 -29.87 11.55
N HIS A 138 16.09 -28.67 11.22
CA HIS A 138 16.72 -27.39 11.55
C HIS A 138 15.70 -26.43 12.14
N ASP A 139 16.21 -25.52 12.98
CA ASP A 139 15.46 -24.42 13.56
C ASP A 139 15.42 -23.22 12.60
N VAL A 140 14.32 -22.47 12.59
CA VAL A 140 14.05 -21.42 11.61
C VAL A 140 13.40 -20.21 12.26
N VAL A 141 13.98 -19.02 12.05
CA VAL A 141 13.43 -17.74 12.51
C VAL A 141 12.73 -16.99 11.38
N VAL A 142 11.47 -16.61 11.62
CA VAL A 142 10.68 -15.79 10.71
C VAL A 142 10.55 -14.36 11.25
N GLY A 143 11.13 -13.39 10.53
CA GLY A 143 10.90 -11.97 10.77
C GLY A 143 9.52 -11.54 10.30
N VAL A 144 8.79 -10.79 11.12
CA VAL A 144 7.45 -10.24 10.85
C VAL A 144 7.54 -8.71 10.94
N VAL A 145 7.31 -8.03 9.82
CA VAL A 145 7.48 -6.58 9.68
C VAL A 145 6.10 -5.92 9.60
N ASP A 146 5.62 -5.37 10.72
CA ASP A 146 4.19 -5.10 10.94
C ASP A 146 3.95 -4.03 12.07
N THR A 147 2.79 -4.06 12.72
CA THR A 147 2.33 -3.17 13.83
C THR A 147 2.86 -3.56 15.22
N GLY A 148 3.62 -4.65 15.33
CA GLY A 148 4.16 -5.19 16.59
C GLY A 148 3.56 -6.54 16.95
N ILE A 149 3.65 -6.93 18.23
CA ILE A 149 3.07 -8.19 18.75
C ILE A 149 2.42 -8.01 20.12
N TRP A 150 1.36 -8.77 20.41
CA TRP A 150 0.79 -8.91 21.75
C TRP A 150 1.30 -10.19 22.42
N PRO A 151 2.44 -10.16 23.14
CA PRO A 151 3.19 -11.35 23.57
C PRO A 151 2.41 -12.28 24.52
N GLU A 152 1.47 -11.75 25.33
CA GLU A 152 0.67 -12.57 26.26
C GLU A 152 -0.49 -13.31 25.56
N CYS A 153 -0.67 -13.14 24.24
CA CYS A 153 -1.51 -14.05 23.47
C CYS A 153 -0.87 -15.44 23.55
N LYS A 154 -1.59 -16.39 24.18
CA LYS A 154 -1.16 -17.79 24.37
C LYS A 154 -0.40 -18.35 23.16
N SER A 155 -0.88 -18.05 21.95
CA SER A 155 -0.25 -18.34 20.65
C SER A 155 1.27 -18.18 20.55
N PHE A 156 1.92 -17.30 21.33
CA PHE A 156 3.35 -16.97 21.22
C PHE A 156 4.25 -17.53 22.31
N ASN A 157 3.87 -18.66 22.89
CA ASN A 157 4.55 -19.28 24.02
C ASN A 157 5.41 -20.48 23.39
N ASP A 158 6.43 -21.10 24.04
CA ASP A 158 7.74 -21.65 23.53
C ASP A 158 8.73 -22.87 23.95
N SER A 159 8.89 -23.89 24.86
CA SER A 159 8.29 -24.96 25.74
C SER A 159 7.77 -26.24 25.06
N GLY A 160 8.69 -26.84 24.32
CA GLY A 160 8.48 -27.77 23.22
C GLY A 160 9.53 -27.44 22.15
N LEU A 161 9.77 -26.13 21.94
CA LEU A 161 10.98 -25.65 21.26
C LEU A 161 12.24 -25.79 22.14
N PRO A 162 13.41 -26.11 21.54
CA PRO A 162 14.72 -26.06 22.21
C PRO A 162 15.13 -24.60 22.51
N PRO A 163 16.29 -24.34 23.16
CA PRO A 163 16.87 -23.00 23.29
C PRO A 163 16.88 -22.19 21.98
N VAL A 164 16.95 -20.87 22.08
CA VAL A 164 17.06 -19.98 20.91
C VAL A 164 18.31 -20.35 20.10
N PRO A 165 18.24 -20.50 18.77
CA PRO A 165 19.34 -21.10 18.01
C PRO A 165 20.53 -20.14 17.88
N ASP A 166 21.75 -20.65 18.02
CA ASP A 166 23.00 -19.87 18.15
C ASP A 166 23.32 -18.91 16.98
N HIS A 167 22.65 -19.08 15.83
CA HIS A 167 22.77 -18.15 14.70
C HIS A 167 21.95 -16.87 14.86
N TRP A 168 21.05 -16.82 15.85
CA TRP A 168 20.17 -15.70 16.13
C TRP A 168 20.88 -14.60 16.93
N LYS A 169 20.78 -13.35 16.45
CA LYS A 169 21.44 -12.17 17.04
C LYS A 169 20.48 -11.06 17.42
N GLY A 170 19.18 -11.24 17.19
CA GLY A 170 18.17 -10.21 17.41
C GLY A 170 17.82 -9.97 18.88
N ALA A 171 17.56 -8.70 19.19
CA ALA A 171 17.35 -8.22 20.54
C ALA A 171 15.87 -8.19 20.97
N CYS A 172 15.66 -8.09 22.28
CA CYS A 172 14.38 -7.72 22.86
C CYS A 172 14.40 -6.28 23.36
N GLU A 173 13.76 -5.38 22.62
CA GLU A 173 13.69 -3.95 22.95
C GLU A 173 12.56 -3.67 23.95
N THR A 174 12.87 -2.90 24.97
CA THR A 174 11.95 -2.54 26.04
C THR A 174 11.32 -1.17 25.82
N GLY A 175 10.09 -0.97 26.26
CA GLY A 175 9.43 0.33 26.27
C GLY A 175 8.13 0.27 27.07
N ARG A 176 7.21 1.21 26.84
CA ARG A 176 5.94 1.23 27.57
C ARG A 176 5.19 -0.10 27.42
N GLY A 177 4.94 -0.78 28.54
CA GLY A 177 4.20 -2.04 28.61
C GLY A 177 4.90 -3.25 27.99
N PHE A 178 6.18 -3.19 27.63
CA PHE A 178 6.91 -4.31 27.03
C PHE A 178 8.33 -4.33 27.60
N ASP A 179 8.68 -5.39 28.32
CA ASP A 179 10.01 -5.61 28.89
C ASP A 179 10.65 -6.88 28.31
N ARG A 180 11.88 -7.20 28.74
CA ARG A 180 12.63 -8.34 28.18
C ARG A 180 11.99 -9.71 28.41
N THR A 181 11.10 -9.85 29.40
CA THR A 181 10.40 -11.12 29.67
C THR A 181 9.30 -11.43 28.65
N HIS A 182 8.93 -10.44 27.84
CA HIS A 182 7.94 -10.56 26.77
C HIS A 182 8.53 -11.12 25.46
N CYS A 183 9.87 -11.17 25.34
CA CYS A 183 10.55 -11.99 24.34
C CYS A 183 10.93 -13.33 24.96
N ASN A 184 10.88 -14.36 24.13
CA ASN A 184 10.82 -15.73 24.59
C ASN A 184 11.33 -16.69 23.49
N ARG A 185 11.36 -18.01 23.75
CA ARG A 185 11.89 -18.98 22.76
C ARG A 185 11.07 -19.04 21.46
N LYS A 186 9.93 -18.33 21.37
CA LYS A 186 9.06 -18.17 20.22
C LYS A 186 9.26 -16.79 19.63
N ILE A 187 8.99 -15.71 20.38
CA ILE A 187 9.31 -14.32 20.04
C ILE A 187 10.78 -14.08 20.41
N VAL A 188 11.70 -14.62 19.61
CA VAL A 188 13.14 -14.61 19.90
C VAL A 188 13.78 -13.22 19.76
N GLY A 189 13.07 -12.28 19.14
CA GLY A 189 13.41 -10.86 19.19
C GLY A 189 12.18 -10.00 18.93
N ALA A 190 12.18 -8.78 19.45
CA ALA A 190 11.13 -7.79 19.23
C ALA A 190 11.74 -6.39 19.25
N ARG A 191 11.52 -5.63 18.18
CA ARG A 191 12.12 -4.31 17.93
C ARG A 191 11.09 -3.30 17.45
N MET A 192 11.41 -2.01 17.55
CA MET A 192 10.55 -0.92 17.05
C MET A 192 11.31 0.19 16.31
N TYR A 193 10.73 0.65 15.22
CA TYR A 193 11.29 1.68 14.33
C TYR A 193 10.24 2.78 14.16
N TYR A 194 10.59 4.00 14.56
CA TYR A 194 9.68 5.13 14.63
C TYR A 194 10.33 6.47 14.25
N HIS A 195 11.59 6.50 13.86
CA HIS A 195 12.29 7.75 13.61
C HIS A 195 11.78 8.42 12.33
N GLY A 196 11.41 7.64 11.31
CA GLY A 196 10.68 8.13 10.14
C GLY A 196 9.29 8.66 10.51
N TYR A 197 8.55 7.92 11.34
CA TYR A 197 7.23 8.34 11.83
C TYR A 197 7.30 9.65 12.64
N GLU A 198 8.20 9.76 13.62
CA GLU A 198 8.33 10.96 14.47
C GLU A 198 8.84 12.18 13.68
N ALA A 199 9.68 11.98 12.65
CA ALA A 199 10.07 13.04 11.73
C ALA A 199 8.92 13.50 10.80
N ASN A 200 7.99 12.61 10.43
CA ASN A 200 6.90 12.91 9.51
C ASN A 200 5.61 13.42 10.19
N VAL A 201 5.35 12.99 11.43
CA VAL A 201 4.08 13.21 12.15
C VAL A 201 4.29 13.97 13.48
N GLY A 202 5.53 14.09 13.95
CA GLY A 202 5.86 14.61 15.28
C GLY A 202 5.97 13.50 16.34
N LYS A 203 6.47 13.86 17.52
CA LYS A 203 6.75 12.90 18.62
C LYS A 203 5.53 12.07 19.00
N ILE A 204 5.73 10.77 19.18
CA ILE A 204 4.71 9.81 19.62
C ILE A 204 4.18 10.22 20.99
N ASN A 205 2.85 10.36 21.10
CA ASN A 205 2.21 10.60 22.38
C ASN A 205 2.15 9.30 23.20
N GLU A 206 3.20 9.05 23.98
CA GLU A 206 3.38 7.80 24.75
C GLU A 206 2.27 7.53 25.79
N LYS A 207 1.44 8.52 26.13
CA LYS A 207 0.23 8.31 26.96
C LYS A 207 -0.88 7.59 26.16
N LYS A 208 -1.00 7.88 24.87
CA LYS A 208 -1.99 7.27 23.95
C LYS A 208 -1.47 6.04 23.20
N VAL A 209 -0.16 5.91 23.02
CA VAL A 209 0.49 4.90 22.16
C VAL A 209 1.59 4.17 22.94
N TYR A 210 1.70 2.86 22.78
CA TYR A 210 2.83 2.07 23.27
C TYR A 210 4.05 2.29 22.38
N LYS A 211 4.96 3.19 22.80
CA LYS A 211 6.32 3.29 22.24
C LYS A 211 7.17 2.13 22.76
N SER A 212 6.89 0.96 22.20
CA SER A 212 7.52 -0.33 22.43
C SER A 212 7.13 -1.30 21.29
N PRO A 213 7.74 -2.49 21.16
CA PRO A 213 7.32 -3.51 20.18
C PRO A 213 5.89 -4.05 20.36
N ARG A 214 5.18 -3.65 21.42
CA ARG A 214 3.80 -4.07 21.71
C ARG A 214 2.82 -3.62 20.62
N ASP A 215 2.02 -4.56 20.13
CA ASP A 215 0.89 -4.29 19.24
C ASP A 215 -0.24 -3.55 19.96
N GLN A 216 -0.93 -2.68 19.23
CA GLN A 216 -2.12 -1.94 19.67
C GLN A 216 -3.14 -1.72 18.54
N ASP A 217 -2.92 -2.35 17.40
CA ASP A 217 -3.79 -2.35 16.23
C ASP A 217 -4.41 -3.75 16.06
N GLY A 218 -3.58 -4.79 16.27
CA GLY A 218 -3.94 -6.20 16.22
C GLY A 218 -3.48 -6.91 14.95
N HIS A 219 -3.16 -6.16 13.88
CA HIS A 219 -2.71 -6.74 12.62
C HIS A 219 -1.44 -7.59 12.75
N GLY A 220 -0.41 -7.09 13.43
CA GLY A 220 0.88 -7.77 13.60
C GLY A 220 0.80 -9.00 14.50
N THR A 221 -0.04 -8.93 15.53
CA THR A 221 -0.44 -10.10 16.34
C THR A 221 -1.12 -11.16 15.48
N HIS A 222 -2.04 -10.75 14.59
CA HIS A 222 -2.78 -11.67 13.72
C HIS A 222 -1.88 -12.32 12.66
N THR A 223 -0.99 -11.54 12.02
CA THR A 223 -0.05 -12.04 11.01
C THR A 223 1.01 -12.95 11.63
N ALA A 224 1.71 -12.53 12.69
CA ALA A 224 2.73 -13.34 13.37
C ALA A 224 2.15 -14.68 13.89
N ALA A 225 0.95 -14.65 14.45
CA ALA A 225 0.31 -15.87 14.94
C ALA A 225 -0.15 -16.79 13.79
N THR A 226 -0.52 -16.23 12.62
CA THR A 226 -0.79 -16.99 11.39
C THR A 226 0.49 -17.67 10.85
N VAL A 227 1.65 -17.01 10.94
CA VAL A 227 2.94 -17.62 10.58
C VAL A 227 3.22 -18.85 11.44
N ALA A 228 3.23 -18.75 12.79
CA ALA A 228 3.99 -19.74 13.58
C ALA A 228 3.47 -20.24 14.96
N GLY A 229 2.49 -19.67 15.68
CA GLY A 229 2.22 -20.06 17.10
C GLY A 229 2.00 -21.59 17.40
N ALA A 230 2.41 -22.13 18.60
CA ALA A 230 2.72 -23.56 19.09
C ALA A 230 1.81 -24.64 19.91
N PRO A 231 0.85 -25.39 20.63
CA PRO A 231 -0.67 -25.45 21.04
C PRO A 231 -1.63 -24.52 21.91
N VAL A 232 -2.61 -23.80 21.30
CA VAL A 232 -3.91 -23.40 21.93
C VAL A 232 -5.05 -24.33 21.48
N ILE A 233 -5.82 -24.85 22.42
CA ILE A 233 -7.09 -25.56 22.18
C ILE A 233 -8.27 -24.64 22.54
N GLY A 234 -9.38 -24.75 21.81
CA GLY A 234 -10.62 -24.02 22.12
C GLY A 234 -10.62 -22.54 21.71
N ALA A 235 -9.87 -22.20 20.66
CA ALA A 235 -9.83 -20.84 20.13
C ALA A 235 -11.06 -20.55 19.25
N ASP A 236 -11.73 -19.42 19.49
CA ASP A 236 -12.90 -18.95 18.73
C ASP A 236 -12.98 -17.40 18.71
N LEU A 237 -13.84 -16.86 17.84
CA LEU A 237 -14.32 -15.48 17.92
C LEU A 237 -15.81 -15.49 18.30
N LEU A 238 -16.12 -15.30 19.57
CA LEU A 238 -17.49 -15.24 20.10
C LEU A 238 -18.33 -16.48 19.71
N GLY A 239 -17.72 -17.67 19.68
CA GLY A 239 -18.30 -18.95 19.24
C GLY A 239 -18.38 -19.13 17.72
N TYR A 240 -17.72 -18.30 16.92
CA TYR A 240 -17.44 -18.56 15.50
C TYR A 240 -16.03 -19.14 15.35
N ALA A 241 -15.81 -19.95 14.32
CA ALA A 241 -14.50 -20.49 13.94
C ALA A 241 -13.81 -21.37 15.02
N GLN A 242 -14.58 -21.83 16.00
CA GLN A 242 -14.14 -22.65 17.14
C GLN A 242 -13.31 -23.87 16.69
N GLY A 243 -12.15 -24.07 17.31
CA GLY A 243 -11.33 -25.26 17.09
C GLY A 243 -9.98 -25.25 17.82
N THR A 244 -9.11 -26.18 17.43
CA THR A 244 -7.71 -26.17 17.87
C THR A 244 -6.90 -25.25 16.98
N ALA A 245 -6.10 -24.43 17.62
CA ALA A 245 -5.24 -23.43 17.03
C ALA A 245 -3.91 -24.07 16.54
N ARG A 246 -3.30 -23.70 15.38
CA ARG A 246 -1.88 -23.91 14.93
C ARG A 246 -1.42 -23.00 13.77
N GLY A 247 -0.33 -22.23 13.93
CA GLY A 247 0.26 -21.47 12.81
C GLY A 247 0.77 -22.39 11.68
N MET A 248 1.14 -21.85 10.51
CA MET A 248 1.64 -22.71 9.40
C MET A 248 2.99 -23.37 9.72
N ALA A 249 3.87 -22.70 10.45
CA ALA A 249 5.18 -23.18 10.88
C ALA A 249 5.23 -23.34 12.42
N PRO A 250 4.63 -24.40 13.00
CA PRO A 250 4.28 -24.41 14.41
C PRO A 250 5.50 -24.42 15.35
N GLY A 251 6.62 -24.97 14.88
CA GLY A 251 7.89 -25.00 15.59
C GLY A 251 8.87 -23.86 15.24
N ALA A 252 8.55 -22.99 14.27
CA ALA A 252 9.45 -21.90 13.88
C ALA A 252 9.45 -20.76 14.90
N ARG A 253 10.56 -20.05 15.02
CA ARG A 253 10.69 -18.84 15.81
C ARG A 253 10.09 -17.64 15.06
N ILE A 254 9.74 -16.61 15.81
CA ILE A 254 9.17 -15.32 15.37
C ILE A 254 10.14 -14.23 15.84
N ALA A 255 10.48 -13.31 14.96
CA ALA A 255 11.13 -12.05 15.32
C ALA A 255 10.28 -10.89 14.83
N VAL A 256 10.03 -9.89 15.67
CA VAL A 256 9.01 -8.86 15.38
C VAL A 256 9.67 -7.52 15.19
N TYR A 257 9.35 -6.86 14.07
CA TYR A 257 9.87 -5.54 13.74
C TYR A 257 8.68 -4.60 13.56
N LYS A 258 8.40 -3.81 14.59
CA LYS A 258 7.30 -2.85 14.59
C LYS A 258 7.70 -1.60 13.80
N VAL A 259 7.11 -1.44 12.63
CA VAL A 259 7.37 -0.33 11.69
C VAL A 259 6.11 0.49 11.39
N CYS A 260 4.95 -0.03 11.80
CA CYS A 260 3.65 0.59 11.61
C CYS A 260 3.16 1.22 12.93
N TRP A 261 2.80 2.49 12.82
CA TRP A 261 2.16 3.31 13.85
C TRP A 261 0.77 3.72 13.34
N ALA A 262 0.13 4.75 13.90
CA ALA A 262 -1.29 5.08 13.67
C ALA A 262 -1.69 5.13 12.18
N ALA A 263 -2.21 4.01 11.67
CA ALA A 263 -2.49 3.71 10.26
C ALA A 263 -1.37 4.09 9.25
N ARG A 264 -0.10 4.10 9.68
CA ARG A 264 1.05 4.52 8.84
C ARG A 264 2.32 3.74 9.15
N CYS A 265 2.95 3.23 8.10
CA CYS A 265 4.28 2.61 8.13
C CYS A 265 5.19 3.43 7.20
N LEU A 266 6.36 3.87 7.67
CA LEU A 266 7.25 4.76 6.91
C LEU A 266 8.40 3.94 6.29
N ILE A 267 8.76 4.24 5.04
CA ILE A 267 9.75 3.45 4.29
C ILE A 267 11.13 3.40 4.95
N SER A 268 11.57 4.48 5.61
CA SER A 268 12.81 4.49 6.38
C SER A 268 12.78 3.55 7.59
N ASP A 269 11.66 3.52 8.32
CA ASP A 269 11.46 2.62 9.46
C ASP A 269 11.35 1.15 8.99
N ILE A 270 10.73 0.90 7.82
CA ILE A 270 10.66 -0.42 7.17
C ILE A 270 12.06 -0.91 6.76
N ILE A 271 12.91 -0.06 6.17
CA ILE A 271 14.24 -0.48 5.70
C ILE A 271 15.18 -0.73 6.87
N ALA A 272 15.15 0.12 7.91
CA ALA A 272 15.92 -0.12 9.13
C ALA A 272 15.53 -1.44 9.82
N ALA A 273 14.24 -1.80 9.81
CA ALA A 273 13.78 -3.11 10.24
C ALA A 273 14.30 -4.27 9.37
N LEU A 274 14.33 -4.13 8.04
CA LEU A 274 14.79 -5.18 7.15
C LEU A 274 16.30 -5.44 7.25
N ASP A 275 17.10 -4.38 7.28
CA ASP A 275 18.56 -4.47 7.42
C ASP A 275 18.96 -5.09 8.78
N GLN A 276 18.31 -4.63 9.86
CA GLN A 276 18.49 -5.24 11.17
C GLN A 276 17.98 -6.69 11.19
N ALA A 277 16.87 -7.04 10.52
CA ALA A 277 16.35 -8.40 10.52
C ALA A 277 17.29 -9.40 9.82
N VAL A 278 17.87 -8.98 8.70
CA VAL A 278 18.91 -9.75 7.98
C VAL A 278 20.16 -9.91 8.86
N THR A 279 20.56 -8.85 9.56
CA THR A 279 21.70 -8.86 10.51
C THR A 279 21.43 -9.73 11.75
N ASP A 280 20.20 -9.70 12.25
CA ASP A 280 19.71 -10.50 13.39
C ASP A 280 19.63 -12.00 13.04
N GLY A 281 19.62 -12.35 11.75
CA GLY A 281 19.73 -13.73 11.26
C GLY A 281 18.40 -14.40 10.87
N VAL A 282 17.36 -13.63 10.50
CA VAL A 282 16.09 -14.22 10.05
C VAL A 282 16.29 -15.04 8.76
N ASN A 283 15.64 -16.20 8.64
CA ASN A 283 15.73 -17.01 7.42
C ASN A 283 14.54 -16.77 6.47
N VAL A 284 13.43 -16.27 7.01
CA VAL A 284 12.22 -15.87 6.28
C VAL A 284 11.79 -14.48 6.75
N LEU A 285 11.31 -13.65 5.82
CA LEU A 285 10.66 -12.36 6.09
C LEU A 285 9.20 -12.41 5.62
N SER A 286 8.30 -12.01 6.52
CA SER A 286 6.87 -11.85 6.28
C SER A 286 6.54 -10.35 6.33
N ILE A 287 6.25 -9.77 5.16
CA ILE A 287 5.98 -8.34 5.00
C ILE A 287 4.54 -8.19 4.49
N SER A 288 3.60 -8.04 5.42
CA SER A 288 2.17 -7.84 5.13
C SER A 288 1.84 -6.39 4.75
N LEU A 289 2.79 -5.71 4.09
CA LEU A 289 2.77 -4.29 3.73
C LEU A 289 2.96 -4.13 2.21
N GLY A 290 2.55 -2.99 1.67
CA GLY A 290 2.74 -2.65 0.26
C GLY A 290 2.40 -1.18 -0.02
N SER A 291 2.95 -0.64 -1.10
CA SER A 291 2.72 0.72 -1.59
C SER A 291 2.27 0.68 -3.05
N SER A 292 2.30 1.82 -3.75
CA SER A 292 2.38 1.79 -5.22
C SER A 292 3.77 1.29 -5.63
N THR A 293 3.85 0.39 -6.61
CA THR A 293 5.13 0.06 -7.25
C THR A 293 5.80 1.27 -7.89
N SER A 294 7.13 1.28 -7.88
CA SER A 294 7.99 2.19 -8.64
C SER A 294 9.15 1.40 -9.25
N SER A 295 9.91 2.01 -10.15
CA SER A 295 11.08 1.38 -10.78
C SER A 295 12.04 0.80 -9.73
N TYR A 296 12.64 -0.36 -10.00
CA TYR A 296 13.35 -1.13 -8.96
C TYR A 296 14.48 -0.36 -8.27
N GLN A 297 15.13 0.57 -8.96
CA GLN A 297 16.22 1.44 -8.45
C GLN A 297 15.73 2.67 -7.67
N THR A 298 14.45 3.03 -7.74
CA THR A 298 13.85 4.10 -6.92
C THR A 298 12.87 3.58 -5.86
N ASP A 299 12.45 2.31 -5.95
CA ASP A 299 11.82 1.60 -4.84
C ASP A 299 12.87 1.12 -3.83
N SER A 300 13.07 1.89 -2.76
CA SER A 300 13.98 1.54 -1.66
C SER A 300 13.59 0.23 -0.93
N LEU A 301 12.33 -0.22 -1.00
CA LEU A 301 11.90 -1.53 -0.49
C LEU A 301 12.36 -2.66 -1.41
N SER A 302 12.32 -2.44 -2.72
CA SER A 302 12.88 -3.36 -3.72
C SER A 302 14.39 -3.54 -3.53
N ILE A 303 15.14 -2.45 -3.28
CA ILE A 303 16.58 -2.49 -2.96
C ILE A 303 16.85 -3.24 -1.65
N ALA A 304 16.16 -2.92 -0.55
CA ALA A 304 16.38 -3.60 0.73
C ALA A 304 16.05 -5.10 0.67
N THR A 305 14.99 -5.49 -0.05
CA THR A 305 14.64 -6.90 -0.25
C THR A 305 15.57 -7.62 -1.24
N PHE A 306 16.27 -6.91 -2.13
CA PHE A 306 17.36 -7.47 -2.93
C PHE A 306 18.52 -7.87 -2.01
N GLY A 307 18.98 -6.95 -1.15
CA GLY A 307 20.04 -7.22 -0.17
C GLY A 307 19.70 -8.38 0.78
N ALA A 308 18.45 -8.48 1.23
CA ALA A 308 17.97 -9.63 2.02
C ALA A 308 18.06 -10.96 1.24
N MET A 309 17.68 -10.97 -0.04
CA MET A 309 17.83 -12.13 -0.93
C MET A 309 19.32 -12.49 -1.14
N GLU A 310 20.22 -11.51 -1.26
CA GLU A 310 21.66 -11.77 -1.39
C GLU A 310 22.25 -12.49 -0.17
N LYS A 311 21.68 -12.26 1.03
CA LYS A 311 22.04 -12.98 2.27
C LYS A 311 21.28 -14.30 2.46
N GLY A 312 20.51 -14.74 1.46
CA GLY A 312 19.80 -16.02 1.47
C GLY A 312 18.47 -16.04 2.24
N VAL A 313 17.93 -14.86 2.57
CA VAL A 313 16.64 -14.73 3.28
C VAL A 313 15.48 -14.84 2.28
N PHE A 314 14.49 -15.67 2.58
CA PHE A 314 13.27 -15.77 1.76
C PHE A 314 12.27 -14.66 2.12
N ILE A 315 11.89 -13.81 1.17
CA ILE A 315 10.94 -12.72 1.41
C ILE A 315 9.57 -13.05 0.81
N SER A 316 8.53 -13.04 1.66
CA SER A 316 7.13 -13.03 1.23
C SER A 316 6.52 -11.65 1.42
N MET A 317 5.75 -11.19 0.44
CA MET A 317 5.05 -9.90 0.48
C MET A 317 3.59 -10.05 0.04
N ALA A 318 2.70 -9.28 0.65
CA ALA A 318 1.31 -9.20 0.23
C ALA A 318 1.18 -8.61 -1.20
N ALA A 319 0.27 -9.12 -2.03
CA ALA A 319 0.06 -8.58 -3.39
C ALA A 319 -0.60 -7.18 -3.40
N GLY A 320 -1.34 -6.84 -2.34
CA GLY A 320 -2.19 -5.64 -2.26
C GLY A 320 -3.68 -5.99 -2.19
N ASN A 321 -4.46 -5.06 -1.67
CA ASN A 321 -5.92 -5.19 -1.49
C ASN A 321 -6.70 -4.25 -2.43
N SER A 322 -6.12 -3.95 -3.59
CA SER A 322 -6.61 -2.95 -4.56
C SER A 322 -7.19 -3.59 -5.84
N GLY A 323 -7.43 -4.89 -5.83
CA GLY A 323 -8.18 -5.58 -6.88
C GLY A 323 -9.66 -5.16 -6.91
N PRO A 324 -10.41 -5.52 -7.98
CA PRO A 324 -10.06 -6.53 -8.98
C PRO A 324 -9.43 -5.99 -10.27
N THR A 325 -9.14 -4.69 -10.39
CA THR A 325 -8.61 -4.12 -11.64
C THR A 325 -7.24 -4.71 -11.99
N PRO A 326 -6.89 -4.84 -13.29
CA PRO A 326 -5.51 -5.07 -13.72
C PRO A 326 -4.54 -4.02 -13.15
N ASP A 327 -3.25 -4.36 -13.14
CA ASP A 327 -2.14 -3.47 -12.75
C ASP A 327 -2.28 -2.86 -11.34
N SER A 328 -3.03 -3.53 -10.45
CA SER A 328 -3.29 -3.10 -9.06
C SER A 328 -2.30 -3.66 -8.03
N LEU A 329 -1.29 -4.41 -8.50
CA LEU A 329 -0.26 -5.05 -7.68
C LEU A 329 0.64 -4.04 -6.95
N ALA A 330 0.96 -4.31 -5.68
CA ALA A 330 1.76 -3.42 -4.84
C ALA A 330 3.28 -3.73 -4.84
N ASN A 331 3.64 -5.02 -4.91
CA ASN A 331 5.01 -5.51 -4.69
C ASN A 331 5.42 -6.43 -5.86
N ALA A 332 6.21 -5.93 -6.82
CA ALA A 332 6.42 -6.62 -8.11
C ALA A 332 7.82 -7.20 -8.36
N SER A 333 8.79 -7.02 -7.46
CA SER A 333 10.19 -7.39 -7.71
C SER A 333 10.39 -8.91 -7.93
N PRO A 334 11.27 -9.36 -8.84
CA PRO A 334 11.45 -10.79 -9.13
C PRO A 334 11.95 -11.63 -7.95
N TRP A 335 12.76 -11.05 -7.07
CA TRP A 335 13.38 -11.73 -5.92
C TRP A 335 12.45 -11.93 -4.71
N VAL A 336 11.31 -11.23 -4.65
CA VAL A 336 10.30 -11.42 -3.58
C VAL A 336 9.17 -12.34 -4.03
N THR A 337 8.58 -13.11 -3.12
CA THR A 337 7.39 -13.93 -3.37
C THR A 337 6.12 -13.14 -3.07
N THR A 338 5.44 -12.67 -4.10
CA THR A 338 4.23 -11.83 -4.01
C THR A 338 2.97 -12.70 -3.92
N VAL A 339 2.18 -12.53 -2.86
CA VAL A 339 1.09 -13.45 -2.48
C VAL A 339 -0.28 -12.79 -2.59
N GLY A 340 -1.13 -13.31 -3.49
CA GLY A 340 -2.54 -12.93 -3.59
C GLY A 340 -3.42 -13.66 -2.56
N ALA A 341 -4.68 -13.24 -2.43
CA ALA A 341 -5.62 -13.74 -1.43
C ALA A 341 -6.73 -14.62 -2.05
N SER A 342 -7.12 -15.66 -1.31
CA SER A 342 -8.23 -16.53 -1.69
C SER A 342 -9.04 -17.01 -0.48
N THR A 343 -10.24 -17.53 -0.76
CA THR A 343 -11.10 -18.16 0.23
C THR A 343 -10.57 -19.53 0.67
N MET A 344 -11.21 -20.11 1.69
CA MET A 344 -11.03 -21.50 2.13
C MET A 344 -12.40 -22.17 2.28
N ASP A 345 -12.46 -23.44 2.67
CA ASP A 345 -13.72 -24.20 2.77
C ASP A 345 -14.61 -23.82 3.97
N ARG A 346 -14.26 -22.75 4.69
CA ARG A 346 -14.96 -22.21 5.87
C ARG A 346 -15.56 -20.84 5.57
N ASP A 347 -16.83 -20.67 5.91
CA ASP A 347 -17.53 -19.38 5.82
C ASP A 347 -18.47 -19.14 7.03
N PHE A 348 -18.98 -17.91 7.14
CA PHE A 348 -19.85 -17.42 8.21
C PHE A 348 -21.22 -16.94 7.65
N PRO A 349 -22.02 -17.84 7.06
CA PRO A 349 -23.21 -17.46 6.33
C PRO A 349 -24.32 -16.93 7.24
N SER A 350 -25.11 -16.05 6.64
CA SER A 350 -26.27 -15.39 7.20
C SER A 350 -27.31 -15.19 6.09
N THR A 351 -28.51 -14.75 6.44
CA THR A 351 -29.62 -14.62 5.48
C THR A 351 -30.44 -13.39 5.77
N VAL A 352 -30.68 -12.60 4.73
CA VAL A 352 -31.79 -11.64 4.67
C VAL A 352 -33.02 -12.39 4.19
N LYS A 353 -34.11 -12.37 4.97
CA LYS A 353 -35.44 -12.82 4.51
C LYS A 353 -36.33 -11.60 4.35
N LEU A 354 -36.73 -11.30 3.12
CA LEU A 354 -37.62 -10.18 2.80
C LEU A 354 -39.08 -10.47 3.16
N GLY A 355 -39.92 -9.44 3.18
CA GLY A 355 -41.37 -9.54 3.40
C GLY A 355 -42.07 -10.49 2.43
N THR A 356 -41.59 -10.54 1.18
CA THR A 356 -42.03 -11.48 0.11
C THR A 356 -41.70 -12.95 0.37
N GLY A 357 -41.01 -13.27 1.47
CA GLY A 357 -40.55 -14.62 1.79
C GLY A 357 -39.22 -15.01 1.10
N ARG A 358 -38.79 -14.26 0.09
CA ARG A 358 -37.50 -14.39 -0.60
C ARG A 358 -36.35 -14.38 0.41
N LYS A 359 -35.43 -15.35 0.27
CA LYS A 359 -34.23 -15.52 1.10
C LYS A 359 -32.99 -15.20 0.26
N ILE A 360 -32.12 -14.35 0.78
CA ILE A 360 -30.88 -13.91 0.13
C ILE A 360 -29.71 -14.19 1.07
N THR A 361 -28.67 -14.84 0.55
CA THR A 361 -27.48 -15.22 1.31
C THR A 361 -26.54 -14.02 1.48
N GLY A 362 -25.91 -13.93 2.65
CA GLY A 362 -24.88 -12.94 2.96
C GLY A 362 -23.93 -13.46 4.06
N ALA A 363 -22.94 -12.68 4.48
CA ALA A 363 -21.97 -13.06 5.51
C ALA A 363 -22.00 -12.14 6.74
N SER A 364 -21.75 -12.70 7.94
CA SER A 364 -21.72 -11.93 9.19
C SER A 364 -21.12 -12.69 10.38
N LEU A 365 -20.30 -11.99 11.19
CA LEU A 365 -19.81 -12.46 12.50
C LEU A 365 -20.59 -11.83 13.67
N TYR A 366 -21.84 -11.40 13.46
CA TYR A 366 -22.63 -10.78 14.50
C TYR A 366 -22.96 -11.73 15.67
N LYS A 367 -22.35 -11.49 16.83
CA LYS A 367 -22.73 -12.11 18.11
C LYS A 367 -23.06 -11.03 19.15
N GLY A 368 -24.33 -10.71 19.33
CA GLY A 368 -24.79 -9.72 20.30
C GLY A 368 -26.06 -10.12 21.05
N ARG A 369 -26.34 -9.44 22.17
CA ARG A 369 -27.48 -9.72 23.07
C ARG A 369 -28.84 -9.44 22.43
N LYS A 370 -28.95 -8.36 21.64
CA LYS A 370 -30.17 -8.04 20.87
C LYS A 370 -30.25 -8.93 19.61
N LYS A 371 -31.03 -10.00 19.66
CA LYS A 371 -31.34 -10.82 18.48
C LYS A 371 -32.64 -10.34 17.83
N LEU A 372 -32.64 -10.18 16.50
CA LEU A 372 -33.89 -10.08 15.75
C LEU A 372 -34.57 -11.45 15.78
N SER A 373 -35.85 -11.50 16.17
CA SER A 373 -36.63 -12.75 16.12
C SER A 373 -36.83 -13.21 14.67
N PRO A 374 -36.42 -14.44 14.29
CA PRO A 374 -36.60 -14.96 12.92
C PRO A 374 -38.08 -15.13 12.50
N ARG A 375 -39.01 -15.07 13.46
CA ARG A 375 -40.46 -15.09 13.22
C ARG A 375 -41.07 -13.69 13.05
N LYS A 376 -40.35 -12.62 13.42
CA LYS A 376 -40.80 -11.23 13.26
C LYS A 376 -40.14 -10.59 12.04
N GLN A 377 -40.96 -9.95 11.20
CA GLN A 377 -40.49 -9.00 10.19
C GLN A 377 -40.33 -7.61 10.82
N TYR A 378 -39.32 -6.87 10.37
CA TYR A 378 -39.04 -5.49 10.79
C TYR A 378 -39.13 -4.57 9.57
N PRO A 379 -39.56 -3.31 9.73
CA PRO A 379 -39.57 -2.36 8.61
C PRO A 379 -38.16 -2.19 8.04
N LEU A 380 -38.06 -2.18 6.72
CA LEU A 380 -36.84 -2.01 5.96
C LEU A 380 -36.78 -0.57 5.43
N VAL A 381 -35.60 0.03 5.34
CA VAL A 381 -35.44 1.38 4.76
C VAL A 381 -34.11 1.50 4.02
N TYR A 382 -34.16 2.18 2.87
CA TYR A 382 -32.98 2.66 2.15
C TYR A 382 -33.10 4.19 2.07
N THR A 383 -32.04 4.90 2.45
CA THR A 383 -32.00 6.38 2.52
C THR A 383 -31.13 7.00 1.43
N GLY A 384 -30.68 6.20 0.46
CA GLY A 384 -30.00 6.67 -0.74
C GLY A 384 -30.96 6.97 -1.88
N SER A 385 -30.46 7.69 -2.87
CA SER A 385 -31.11 7.85 -4.17
C SER A 385 -31.08 6.55 -4.99
N ASN A 386 -31.91 6.49 -6.03
CA ASN A 386 -31.92 5.42 -7.04
C ASN A 386 -30.82 5.62 -8.11
N SER A 387 -29.66 6.15 -7.69
CA SER A 387 -28.50 6.38 -8.56
C SER A 387 -27.55 5.16 -8.53
N SER A 388 -26.88 4.90 -9.64
CA SER A 388 -25.78 3.93 -9.72
C SER A 388 -24.54 4.38 -8.93
N ILE A 389 -24.44 5.66 -8.57
CA ILE A 389 -23.36 6.24 -7.77
C ILE A 389 -23.83 6.36 -6.31
N PRO A 390 -23.13 5.78 -5.32
CA PRO A 390 -23.49 5.93 -3.92
C PRO A 390 -23.37 7.38 -3.43
N ASP A 391 -24.49 7.95 -3.00
CA ASP A 391 -24.52 9.21 -2.25
C ASP A 391 -24.25 9.00 -0.74
N LEU A 392 -24.00 10.09 -0.02
CA LEU A 392 -23.56 10.08 1.39
C LEU A 392 -24.57 9.47 2.37
N SER A 393 -25.88 9.50 2.06
CA SER A 393 -26.94 8.88 2.86
C SER A 393 -27.18 7.42 2.49
N SER A 394 -26.87 7.02 1.25
CA SER A 394 -26.79 5.62 0.82
C SER A 394 -25.60 4.90 1.47
N LEU A 395 -24.48 5.61 1.67
CA LEU A 395 -23.29 5.11 2.36
C LEU A 395 -23.46 5.04 3.89
N CYS A 396 -24.59 5.52 4.43
CA CYS A 396 -24.87 5.58 5.86
C CYS A 396 -23.73 6.23 6.67
N SER A 397 -23.16 7.31 6.11
CA SER A 397 -22.02 8.03 6.67
C SER A 397 -22.39 8.71 8.01
N LYS A 398 -21.38 9.04 8.82
CA LYS A 398 -21.59 9.76 10.07
C LYS A 398 -22.41 11.04 9.82
N ASP A 399 -23.41 11.25 10.68
CA ASP A 399 -24.35 12.39 10.68
C ASP A 399 -25.28 12.51 9.46
N THR A 400 -25.34 11.52 8.54
CA THR A 400 -26.24 11.56 7.36
C THR A 400 -27.56 10.81 7.51
N LEU A 401 -27.74 10.03 8.58
CA LEU A 401 -28.96 9.27 8.84
C LEU A 401 -29.91 10.02 9.80
N ASN A 402 -31.09 10.42 9.32
CA ASN A 402 -32.13 11.04 10.14
C ASN A 402 -32.75 10.02 11.12
N PRO A 403 -32.60 10.18 12.46
CA PRO A 403 -33.11 9.21 13.42
C PRO A 403 -34.63 9.01 13.37
N LYS A 404 -35.41 10.06 13.02
CA LYS A 404 -36.87 9.96 12.87
C LYS A 404 -37.28 9.02 11.73
N VAL A 405 -36.40 8.81 10.74
CA VAL A 405 -36.64 7.94 9.59
C VAL A 405 -36.18 6.51 9.83
N VAL A 406 -35.05 6.30 10.53
CA VAL A 406 -34.41 4.98 10.65
C VAL A 406 -34.60 4.26 11.98
N SER A 407 -35.03 4.97 13.04
CA SER A 407 -35.25 4.37 14.36
C SER A 407 -36.27 3.21 14.30
N GLY A 408 -35.92 2.08 14.91
CA GLY A 408 -36.75 0.87 14.90
C GLY A 408 -36.67 0.01 13.63
N LYS A 409 -35.92 0.43 12.60
CA LYS A 409 -35.89 -0.21 11.27
C LYS A 409 -34.57 -0.95 10.98
N ILE A 410 -34.59 -1.82 9.97
CA ILE A 410 -33.38 -2.34 9.33
C ILE A 410 -32.98 -1.37 8.23
N VAL A 411 -31.74 -0.87 8.26
CA VAL A 411 -31.24 0.11 7.28
C VAL A 411 -30.38 -0.58 6.21
N ILE A 412 -30.65 -0.29 4.94
CA ILE A 412 -29.80 -0.71 3.83
C ILE A 412 -28.76 0.36 3.58
N CYS A 413 -27.49 -0.03 3.56
CA CYS A 413 -26.34 0.82 3.33
C CYS A 413 -25.51 0.26 2.17
N ASN A 414 -24.98 1.11 1.31
CA ASN A 414 -23.95 0.75 0.34
C ASN A 414 -22.58 0.70 1.04
N ARG A 415 -21.73 -0.26 0.66
CA ARG A 415 -20.33 -0.31 1.05
C ARG A 415 -19.57 0.85 0.40
N GLY A 416 -18.59 1.40 1.11
CA GLY A 416 -17.74 2.48 0.63
C GLY A 416 -16.39 2.50 1.37
N ILE A 417 -15.78 3.68 1.43
CA ILE A 417 -14.43 3.90 2.00
C ILE A 417 -14.43 3.81 3.55
N THR A 418 -15.52 4.24 4.20
CA THR A 418 -15.71 4.13 5.65
C THR A 418 -15.59 2.68 6.14
N ASN A 419 -15.03 2.46 7.33
CA ASN A 419 -14.92 1.13 7.92
C ASN A 419 -16.31 0.48 8.01
N ARG A 420 -16.46 -0.72 7.45
CA ARG A 420 -17.76 -1.44 7.37
C ARG A 420 -18.45 -1.52 8.73
N VAL A 421 -17.71 -1.81 9.80
CA VAL A 421 -18.28 -1.90 11.17
C VAL A 421 -18.64 -0.53 11.75
N GLU A 422 -17.95 0.53 11.34
CA GLU A 422 -18.28 1.91 11.70
C GLU A 422 -19.61 2.35 11.08
N ILE A 423 -19.88 1.99 9.82
CA ILE A 423 -21.20 2.20 9.18
C ILE A 423 -22.31 1.56 10.03
N GLY A 424 -22.08 0.33 10.52
CA GLY A 424 -22.99 -0.33 11.47
C GLY A 424 -23.12 0.41 12.81
N GLN A 425 -22.06 1.05 13.30
CA GLN A 425 -22.10 1.88 14.51
C GLN A 425 -22.88 3.19 14.28
N VAL A 426 -22.84 3.78 13.08
CA VAL A 426 -23.69 4.94 12.71
C VAL A 426 -25.17 4.54 12.67
N VAL A 427 -25.53 3.46 11.97
CA VAL A 427 -26.92 2.93 11.94
C VAL A 427 -27.45 2.65 13.35
N LYS A 428 -26.60 2.06 14.22
CA LYS A 428 -26.92 1.80 15.63
C LYS A 428 -27.16 3.07 16.44
N ASN A 429 -26.36 4.12 16.22
CA ASN A 429 -26.52 5.41 16.91
C ASN A 429 -27.78 6.16 16.47
N ALA A 430 -28.17 6.04 15.20
CA ALA A 430 -29.41 6.60 14.68
C ALA A 430 -30.68 5.81 15.09
N GLY A 431 -30.55 4.75 15.89
CA GLY A 431 -31.67 3.96 16.42
C GLY A 431 -32.09 2.74 15.57
N GLY A 432 -31.34 2.42 14.51
CA GLY A 432 -31.60 1.24 13.67
C GLY A 432 -31.46 -0.08 14.45
N VAL A 433 -32.39 -1.01 14.23
CA VAL A 433 -32.39 -2.35 14.89
C VAL A 433 -31.52 -3.37 14.15
N GLY A 434 -31.13 -3.07 12.91
CA GLY A 434 -30.18 -3.87 12.14
C GLY A 434 -29.74 -3.16 10.85
N MET A 435 -28.83 -3.80 10.11
CA MET A 435 -28.27 -3.26 8.87
C MET A 435 -28.15 -4.35 7.78
N ILE A 436 -28.26 -3.95 6.52
CA ILE A 436 -27.83 -4.73 5.36
C ILE A 436 -26.77 -3.91 4.63
N LEU A 437 -25.53 -4.40 4.55
CA LEU A 437 -24.47 -3.74 3.80
C LEU A 437 -24.35 -4.37 2.41
N ALA A 438 -24.73 -3.63 1.38
CA ALA A 438 -24.62 -4.05 -0.01
C ALA A 438 -23.24 -3.68 -0.58
N ASN A 439 -22.54 -4.63 -1.17
CA ASN A 439 -21.40 -4.34 -2.05
C ASN A 439 -21.83 -3.44 -3.22
N THR A 440 -20.88 -2.64 -3.73
CA THR A 440 -21.01 -1.91 -5.00
C THR A 440 -20.35 -2.69 -6.14
N ALA A 441 -20.51 -2.22 -7.38
CA ALA A 441 -19.82 -2.78 -8.55
C ALA A 441 -18.30 -2.86 -8.39
N GLU A 442 -17.69 -1.93 -7.65
CA GLU A 442 -16.25 -1.93 -7.33
C GLU A 442 -15.82 -3.11 -6.44
N ASN A 443 -16.75 -3.70 -5.68
CA ASN A 443 -16.45 -4.77 -4.73
C ASN A 443 -16.88 -6.15 -5.25
N GLY A 444 -17.79 -6.20 -6.23
CA GLY A 444 -18.32 -7.43 -6.82
C GLY A 444 -19.14 -8.28 -5.85
N GLU A 445 -19.11 -9.60 -6.03
CA GLU A 445 -19.91 -10.53 -5.23
C GLU A 445 -19.22 -11.00 -3.94
N GLU A 446 -17.99 -10.56 -3.65
CA GLU A 446 -17.24 -11.12 -2.51
C GLU A 446 -17.82 -10.71 -1.15
N LEU A 447 -18.19 -11.73 -0.38
CA LEU A 447 -18.69 -11.61 0.98
C LEU A 447 -17.55 -11.71 1.99
N ILE A 448 -17.11 -10.57 2.53
CA ILE A 448 -16.30 -10.53 3.77
C ILE A 448 -17.27 -10.58 4.96
N ALA A 449 -16.95 -11.32 6.01
CA ALA A 449 -17.73 -11.35 7.24
C ALA A 449 -17.12 -10.43 8.31
N ASP A 450 -17.88 -9.45 8.82
CA ASP A 450 -17.39 -8.49 9.82
C ASP A 450 -18.05 -8.67 11.21
N CYS A 451 -17.31 -8.35 12.28
CA CYS A 451 -17.75 -8.51 13.68
C CYS A 451 -18.60 -7.33 14.17
N TYR A 452 -19.81 -7.20 13.62
CA TYR A 452 -20.69 -6.06 13.86
C TYR A 452 -21.15 -5.84 15.31
N LEU A 453 -21.53 -4.58 15.61
CA LEU A 453 -22.06 -4.10 16.90
C LEU A 453 -23.59 -4.05 16.98
N LEU A 454 -24.27 -4.34 15.88
CA LEU A 454 -25.72 -4.52 15.73
C LEU A 454 -26.00 -5.71 14.77
N PRO A 455 -27.22 -6.28 14.73
CA PRO A 455 -27.57 -7.32 13.76
C PRO A 455 -27.37 -6.82 12.32
N ALA A 456 -26.34 -7.31 11.63
CA ALA A 456 -25.98 -6.81 10.31
C ALA A 456 -25.48 -7.92 9.38
N VAL A 457 -25.84 -7.84 8.10
CA VAL A 457 -25.51 -8.83 7.06
C VAL A 457 -24.88 -8.14 5.85
N ASN A 458 -23.73 -8.63 5.40
CA ASN A 458 -23.09 -8.19 4.16
C ASN A 458 -23.63 -9.01 2.99
N VAL A 459 -23.97 -8.36 1.86
CA VAL A 459 -24.47 -9.01 0.63
C VAL A 459 -23.69 -8.55 -0.60
N GLY A 460 -23.62 -9.42 -1.62
CA GLY A 460 -22.99 -9.13 -2.91
C GLY A 460 -23.73 -8.06 -3.71
N GLU A 461 -23.16 -7.63 -4.82
CA GLU A 461 -23.67 -6.51 -5.63
C GLU A 461 -25.11 -6.78 -6.12
N LYS A 462 -25.33 -7.88 -6.85
CA LYS A 462 -26.67 -8.22 -7.40
C LYS A 462 -27.71 -8.43 -6.30
N ALA A 463 -27.29 -9.04 -5.19
CA ALA A 463 -28.13 -9.24 -4.01
C ALA A 463 -28.50 -7.90 -3.34
N GLY A 464 -27.55 -6.96 -3.29
CA GLY A 464 -27.77 -5.59 -2.82
C GLY A 464 -28.71 -4.80 -3.72
N ALA A 465 -28.59 -4.95 -5.04
CA ALA A 465 -29.52 -4.37 -6.02
C ALA A 465 -30.95 -4.93 -5.85
N GLU A 466 -31.12 -6.25 -5.72
CA GLU A 466 -32.42 -6.90 -5.45
C GLU A 466 -33.09 -6.32 -4.19
N ILE A 467 -32.32 -6.17 -3.10
CA ILE A 467 -32.81 -5.65 -1.82
C ILE A 467 -33.14 -4.15 -1.87
N LYS A 468 -32.31 -3.33 -2.52
CA LYS A 468 -32.59 -1.89 -2.73
C LYS A 468 -33.85 -1.69 -3.56
N GLN A 469 -33.98 -2.40 -4.68
CA GLN A 469 -35.15 -2.30 -5.56
C GLN A 469 -36.44 -2.73 -4.83
N TYR A 470 -36.40 -3.80 -4.03
CA TYR A 470 -37.51 -4.18 -3.15
C TYR A 470 -37.90 -3.05 -2.18
N ALA A 471 -36.92 -2.44 -1.51
CA ALA A 471 -37.15 -1.38 -0.53
C ALA A 471 -37.68 -0.07 -1.13
N MET A 472 -37.40 0.23 -2.39
CA MET A 472 -37.88 1.44 -3.08
C MET A 472 -39.24 1.26 -3.78
N THR A 473 -39.66 0.03 -4.09
CA THR A 473 -40.87 -0.25 -4.89
C THR A 473 -42.10 -0.66 -4.07
N HIS A 474 -41.90 -1.18 -2.86
CA HIS A 474 -43.00 -1.67 -2.03
C HIS A 474 -43.44 -0.60 -1.01
N SER A 475 -44.74 -0.48 -0.75
CA SER A 475 -45.28 0.53 0.18
C SER A 475 -44.91 0.28 1.64
N HIS A 476 -44.75 -0.99 2.03
CA HIS A 476 -44.40 -1.42 3.39
C HIS A 476 -43.29 -2.49 3.35
N PRO A 477 -42.06 -2.14 2.93
CA PRO A 477 -40.98 -3.08 2.77
C PRO A 477 -40.51 -3.58 4.14
N THR A 478 -40.26 -4.88 4.27
CA THR A 478 -39.83 -5.50 5.52
C THR A 478 -38.75 -6.55 5.30
N ALA A 479 -37.93 -6.78 6.34
CA ALA A 479 -36.97 -7.87 6.36
C ALA A 479 -36.73 -8.41 7.78
N THR A 480 -36.08 -9.57 7.85
CA THR A 480 -35.50 -10.10 9.08
C THR A 480 -34.17 -10.78 8.78
N LEU A 481 -33.23 -10.74 9.74
CA LEU A 481 -31.85 -11.22 9.58
C LEU A 481 -31.63 -12.48 10.41
N SER A 482 -30.96 -13.47 9.84
CA SER A 482 -30.60 -14.74 10.49
C SER A 482 -29.12 -15.06 10.33
N PHE A 483 -28.50 -15.64 11.36
CA PHE A 483 -27.06 -15.88 11.46
C PHE A 483 -26.81 -17.37 11.70
N HIS A 484 -26.07 -18.05 10.82
CA HIS A 484 -26.03 -19.52 10.78
C HIS A 484 -24.77 -20.15 11.41
N GLY A 485 -23.99 -19.34 12.12
CA GLY A 485 -22.72 -19.74 12.74
C GLY A 485 -21.61 -19.94 11.71
N THR A 486 -20.69 -20.85 12.01
CA THR A 486 -19.65 -21.28 11.06
C THR A 486 -20.13 -22.47 10.25
N ARG A 487 -19.82 -22.48 8.95
CA ARG A 487 -20.02 -23.64 8.06
C ARG A 487 -18.68 -24.05 7.43
N LEU A 488 -18.56 -25.34 7.18
CA LEU A 488 -17.39 -26.00 6.56
C LEU A 488 -17.84 -26.75 5.30
N GLY A 489 -16.91 -27.12 4.43
CA GLY A 489 -17.22 -27.81 3.18
C GLY A 489 -17.83 -26.92 2.09
N ILE A 490 -17.61 -25.60 2.15
CA ILE A 490 -18.09 -24.63 1.15
C ILE A 490 -17.52 -24.96 -0.23
N LYS A 491 -18.37 -24.93 -1.27
CA LYS A 491 -18.02 -25.15 -2.68
C LYS A 491 -18.64 -24.07 -3.58
N PRO A 492 -17.95 -23.51 -4.58
CA PRO A 492 -16.54 -23.74 -4.91
C PRO A 492 -15.58 -23.19 -3.84
N SER A 493 -14.43 -23.82 -3.67
CA SER A 493 -13.34 -23.33 -2.81
C SER A 493 -12.01 -24.02 -3.12
N PRO A 494 -10.86 -23.33 -3.16
CA PRO A 494 -10.70 -21.89 -2.97
C PRO A 494 -11.16 -21.08 -4.20
N VAL A 495 -11.45 -19.80 -3.98
CA VAL A 495 -11.81 -18.80 -4.99
C VAL A 495 -10.90 -17.58 -4.79
N VAL A 496 -10.42 -16.95 -5.86
CA VAL A 496 -9.58 -15.74 -5.76
C VAL A 496 -10.43 -14.57 -5.27
N ALA A 497 -9.95 -13.85 -4.26
CA ALA A 497 -10.65 -12.71 -3.69
C ALA A 497 -10.78 -11.56 -4.70
N SER A 498 -11.90 -10.83 -4.67
CA SER A 498 -12.11 -9.67 -5.56
C SER A 498 -11.14 -8.56 -5.19
N PHE A 499 -10.91 -8.32 -3.89
CA PHE A 499 -9.96 -7.31 -3.42
C PHE A 499 -8.49 -7.69 -3.67
N SER A 500 -8.15 -8.96 -3.94
CA SER A 500 -6.76 -9.35 -4.19
C SER A 500 -6.23 -8.62 -5.42
N SER A 501 -5.19 -7.81 -5.25
CA SER A 501 -4.55 -7.10 -6.35
C SER A 501 -4.08 -8.03 -7.47
N ARG A 502 -4.09 -7.54 -8.71
CA ARG A 502 -3.89 -8.29 -9.95
C ARG A 502 -2.67 -7.78 -10.71
N GLY A 503 -2.05 -8.68 -11.47
CA GLY A 503 -1.06 -8.34 -12.49
C GLY A 503 -1.68 -7.73 -13.77
N PRO A 504 -0.90 -7.57 -14.85
CA PRO A 504 0.52 -7.95 -14.98
C PRO A 504 1.49 -7.16 -14.10
N ASN A 505 2.77 -7.54 -14.15
CA ASN A 505 3.84 -6.68 -13.66
C ASN A 505 4.12 -5.57 -14.69
N TYR A 506 3.60 -4.36 -14.48
CA TYR A 506 3.82 -3.25 -15.41
C TYR A 506 5.27 -2.74 -15.45
N LEU A 507 6.12 -3.08 -14.47
CA LEU A 507 7.56 -2.78 -14.51
C LEU A 507 8.30 -3.71 -15.47
N ASN A 508 7.82 -4.95 -15.64
CA ASN A 508 8.35 -5.90 -16.61
C ASN A 508 7.34 -7.02 -16.91
N LEU A 509 6.71 -6.96 -18.09
CA LEU A 509 5.70 -7.93 -18.53
C LEU A 509 6.22 -9.37 -18.67
N GLU A 510 7.54 -9.58 -18.72
CA GLU A 510 8.16 -10.91 -18.86
C GLU A 510 8.33 -11.63 -17.51
N VAL A 511 8.05 -10.94 -16.39
CA VAL A 511 8.00 -11.54 -15.04
C VAL A 511 6.54 -11.60 -14.55
N LEU A 512 5.97 -12.80 -14.53
CA LEU A 512 4.59 -13.02 -14.07
C LEU A 512 4.41 -12.65 -12.59
N LYS A 513 3.34 -11.90 -12.29
CA LYS A 513 2.88 -11.58 -10.93
C LYS A 513 1.33 -11.61 -10.84
N PRO A 514 0.73 -11.89 -9.66
CA PRO A 514 1.37 -12.36 -8.42
C PRO A 514 2.06 -13.72 -8.60
N ASP A 515 2.87 -14.16 -7.64
CA ASP A 515 3.59 -15.44 -7.75
C ASP A 515 2.70 -16.63 -7.39
N ILE A 516 1.82 -16.48 -6.39
CA ILE A 516 0.99 -17.56 -5.83
C ILE A 516 -0.20 -16.98 -5.05
N ILE A 517 -1.22 -17.78 -4.76
CA ILE A 517 -2.28 -17.45 -3.79
C ILE A 517 -2.32 -18.42 -2.60
N ALA A 518 -2.81 -17.93 -1.48
CA ALA A 518 -3.02 -18.71 -0.25
C ALA A 518 -4.26 -18.18 0.51
N PRO A 519 -4.76 -18.90 1.53
CA PRO A 519 -5.92 -18.48 2.30
C PRO A 519 -5.73 -17.08 2.90
N GLY A 520 -6.54 -16.12 2.46
CA GLY A 520 -6.48 -14.72 2.85
C GLY A 520 -7.84 -14.12 3.21
N VAL A 521 -8.91 -14.90 3.19
CA VAL A 521 -10.27 -14.47 3.55
C VAL A 521 -10.75 -15.23 4.77
N ASN A 522 -11.39 -14.53 5.72
CA ASN A 522 -12.08 -15.11 6.87
C ASN A 522 -11.14 -15.93 7.80
N ILE A 523 -9.87 -15.51 7.93
CA ILE A 523 -8.80 -16.18 8.70
C ILE A 523 -8.90 -15.82 10.19
N LEU A 524 -8.89 -16.81 11.08
CA LEU A 524 -8.90 -16.60 12.54
C LEU A 524 -7.52 -16.86 13.15
N ALA A 525 -6.92 -15.81 13.70
CA ALA A 525 -5.64 -15.81 14.39
C ALA A 525 -5.72 -14.97 15.69
N ALA A 526 -4.61 -14.87 16.42
CA ALA A 526 -4.55 -14.20 17.73
C ALA A 526 -4.95 -12.72 17.65
N TRP A 527 -5.40 -12.15 18.76
CA TRP A 527 -5.77 -10.74 18.85
C TRP A 527 -5.38 -10.13 20.20
N PRO A 528 -4.91 -8.87 20.24
CA PRO A 528 -4.61 -8.20 21.50
C PRO A 528 -5.87 -8.04 22.35
N ARG A 529 -5.85 -8.51 23.61
CA ARG A 529 -6.98 -8.34 24.54
C ARG A 529 -7.31 -6.88 24.85
N ALA A 530 -6.39 -5.95 24.56
CA ALA A 530 -6.57 -4.51 24.69
C ALA A 530 -7.31 -3.87 23.50
N VAL A 531 -7.50 -4.58 22.38
CA VAL A 531 -8.12 -4.07 21.16
C VAL A 531 -9.44 -4.81 20.92
N SER A 532 -10.52 -4.08 20.67
CA SER A 532 -11.83 -4.67 20.36
C SER A 532 -11.81 -5.43 19.03
N PRO A 533 -12.64 -6.47 18.80
CA PRO A 533 -12.69 -7.22 17.55
C PRO A 533 -13.12 -6.41 16.32
N SER A 534 -13.70 -5.21 16.51
CA SER A 534 -14.01 -4.27 15.42
C SER A 534 -13.04 -3.08 15.29
N SER A 535 -12.01 -3.01 16.13
CA SER A 535 -11.10 -1.87 16.31
C SER A 535 -11.79 -0.51 16.56
N LEU A 536 -13.04 -0.50 17.05
CA LEU A 536 -13.79 0.71 17.37
C LEU A 536 -13.71 1.01 18.86
N ALA A 537 -13.41 2.25 19.23
CA ALA A 537 -13.34 2.66 20.64
C ALA A 537 -14.68 2.53 21.41
N THR A 538 -15.82 2.44 20.71
CA THR A 538 -17.14 2.17 21.27
C THR A 538 -17.40 0.69 21.56
N ASP A 539 -16.65 -0.22 20.95
CA ASP A 539 -16.74 -1.65 21.23
C ASP A 539 -15.96 -2.00 22.50
N LYS A 540 -16.65 -2.66 23.44
CA LYS A 540 -16.10 -3.10 24.72
C LYS A 540 -15.98 -4.62 24.83
N ARG A 541 -16.14 -5.35 23.71
CA ARG A 541 -15.87 -6.79 23.63
C ARG A 541 -14.36 -7.03 23.70
N ILE A 542 -13.94 -7.93 24.57
CA ILE A 542 -12.56 -8.44 24.67
C ILE A 542 -12.56 -9.86 24.09
N VAL A 543 -11.57 -10.16 23.25
CA VAL A 543 -11.38 -11.47 22.60
C VAL A 543 -9.90 -11.84 22.59
N ASP A 544 -9.58 -13.14 22.56
CA ASP A 544 -8.21 -13.65 22.41
C ASP A 544 -7.84 -13.92 20.94
N PHE A 545 -8.84 -13.99 20.06
CA PHE A 545 -8.70 -14.28 18.63
C PHE A 545 -9.69 -13.42 17.83
N ASN A 546 -9.32 -13.05 16.60
CA ASN A 546 -10.18 -12.28 15.70
C ASN A 546 -10.12 -12.82 14.26
N VAL A 547 -11.13 -12.48 13.46
CA VAL A 547 -11.25 -12.89 12.05
C VAL A 547 -10.93 -11.70 11.15
N LEU A 548 -9.97 -11.85 10.25
CA LEU A 548 -9.60 -10.84 9.26
C LEU A 548 -9.55 -11.41 7.83
N SER A 549 -9.58 -10.50 6.85
CA SER A 549 -9.47 -10.77 5.42
C SER A 549 -8.55 -9.74 4.76
N GLY A 550 -7.59 -10.20 3.95
CA GLY A 550 -6.60 -9.39 3.23
C GLY A 550 -5.48 -10.25 2.64
N THR A 551 -4.74 -9.72 1.67
CA THR A 551 -3.45 -10.31 1.23
C THR A 551 -2.42 -10.31 2.36
N SER A 552 -2.59 -9.40 3.33
CA SER A 552 -1.92 -9.40 4.63
C SER A 552 -2.14 -10.68 5.44
N MET A 553 -3.21 -11.45 5.21
CA MET A 553 -3.46 -12.74 5.84
C MET A 553 -2.93 -13.91 5.00
N SER A 554 -2.83 -13.79 3.67
CA SER A 554 -2.27 -14.86 2.82
C SER A 554 -0.74 -14.85 2.77
N CYS A 555 -0.08 -13.69 2.85
CA CYS A 555 1.37 -13.57 3.00
C CYS A 555 1.95 -14.39 4.19
N PRO A 556 1.45 -14.29 5.43
CA PRO A 556 1.97 -15.08 6.55
C PRO A 556 1.72 -16.59 6.41
N HIS A 557 0.69 -17.02 5.67
CA HIS A 557 0.55 -18.43 5.32
C HIS A 557 1.75 -18.91 4.47
N VAL A 558 2.05 -18.23 3.37
CA VAL A 558 3.19 -18.57 2.50
C VAL A 558 4.52 -18.44 3.25
N SER A 559 4.64 -17.45 4.14
CA SER A 559 5.82 -17.25 4.99
C SER A 559 6.09 -18.45 5.90
N GLY A 560 5.06 -18.96 6.60
CA GLY A 560 5.22 -20.16 7.42
C GLY A 560 5.42 -21.44 6.58
N ILE A 561 4.78 -21.56 5.41
CA ILE A 561 5.04 -22.69 4.51
C ILE A 561 6.49 -22.67 4.00
N ALA A 562 7.04 -21.49 3.68
CA ALA A 562 8.44 -21.31 3.33
C ALA A 562 9.37 -21.66 4.49
N ALA A 563 9.01 -21.32 5.74
CA ALA A 563 9.76 -21.72 6.93
C ALA A 563 9.79 -23.25 7.11
N LEU A 564 8.68 -23.97 6.85
CA LEU A 564 8.68 -25.44 6.82
C LEU A 564 9.58 -26.02 5.72
N ILE A 565 9.60 -25.39 4.53
CA ILE A 565 10.50 -25.81 3.43
C ILE A 565 11.97 -25.58 3.84
N LYS A 566 12.31 -24.42 4.42
CA LYS A 566 13.67 -24.09 4.89
C LYS A 566 14.13 -25.00 6.04
N ALA A 567 13.25 -25.34 6.98
CA ALA A 567 13.54 -26.30 8.05
C ALA A 567 13.82 -27.71 7.51
N ARG A 568 13.17 -28.08 6.40
CA ARG A 568 13.36 -29.38 5.73
C ARG A 568 14.54 -29.42 4.76
N HIS A 569 14.88 -28.30 4.13
CA HIS A 569 16.00 -28.14 3.19
C HIS A 569 16.79 -26.85 3.52
N PRO A 570 17.67 -26.89 4.53
CA PRO A 570 18.38 -25.70 5.01
C PRO A 570 19.33 -25.11 3.96
N ASP A 571 19.81 -25.96 3.04
CA ASP A 571 20.67 -25.63 1.90
C ASP A 571 19.96 -24.82 0.80
N TRP A 572 18.63 -24.76 0.79
CA TRP A 572 17.91 -24.12 -0.31
C TRP A 572 17.97 -22.59 -0.29
N SER A 573 18.19 -22.01 -1.47
CA SER A 573 18.09 -20.59 -1.75
C SER A 573 16.64 -20.07 -1.59
N PRO A 574 16.44 -18.74 -1.43
CA PRO A 574 15.12 -18.12 -1.54
C PRO A 574 14.38 -18.55 -2.82
N SER A 575 15.11 -18.59 -3.93
CA SER A 575 14.63 -18.94 -5.26
C SER A 575 14.19 -20.40 -5.37
N ALA A 576 14.95 -21.34 -4.77
CA ALA A 576 14.59 -22.76 -4.70
C ALA A 576 13.26 -22.96 -3.93
N ILE A 577 13.09 -22.26 -2.82
CA ILE A 577 11.85 -22.29 -2.03
C ILE A 577 10.68 -21.67 -2.81
N LYS A 578 10.89 -20.50 -3.44
CA LYS A 578 9.91 -19.84 -4.31
C LYS A 578 9.49 -20.75 -5.47
N SER A 579 10.44 -21.40 -6.14
CA SER A 579 10.16 -22.39 -7.17
C SER A 579 9.36 -23.56 -6.63
N ALA A 580 9.72 -24.13 -5.48
CA ALA A 580 9.02 -25.30 -4.93
C ALA A 580 7.57 -24.99 -4.55
N LEU A 581 7.31 -23.77 -4.05
CA LEU A 581 5.96 -23.25 -3.81
C LEU A 581 5.17 -23.11 -5.12
N MET A 582 5.76 -22.48 -6.14
CA MET A 582 5.08 -22.18 -7.41
C MET A 582 4.86 -23.43 -8.27
N THR A 583 5.88 -24.24 -8.52
CA THR A 583 5.79 -25.37 -9.46
C THR A 583 4.89 -26.52 -8.99
N THR A 584 4.48 -26.50 -7.72
CA THR A 584 3.63 -27.52 -7.10
C THR A 584 2.22 -27.03 -6.71
N ALA A 585 1.93 -25.75 -6.97
CA ALA A 585 0.62 -25.14 -6.78
C ALA A 585 -0.48 -25.83 -7.62
N TYR A 586 -1.75 -25.54 -7.32
CA TYR A 586 -2.90 -26.10 -8.05
C TYR A 586 -3.88 -25.03 -8.50
N ILE A 587 -4.46 -25.23 -9.70
CA ILE A 587 -5.30 -24.26 -10.41
C ILE A 587 -6.78 -24.70 -10.50
N HIS A 588 -7.23 -25.54 -9.56
CA HIS A 588 -8.61 -26.02 -9.47
C HIS A 588 -9.21 -25.83 -8.07
N ASP A 589 -10.53 -25.89 -7.96
CA ASP A 589 -11.28 -25.85 -6.70
C ASP A 589 -11.53 -27.27 -6.11
N ASN A 590 -12.38 -27.37 -5.09
CA ASN A 590 -12.82 -28.60 -4.44
C ASN A 590 -14.02 -29.32 -5.12
N LYS A 591 -14.36 -28.92 -6.35
CA LYS A 591 -15.13 -29.70 -7.34
C LYS A 591 -14.24 -30.23 -8.47
N TYR A 592 -12.99 -29.74 -8.56
CA TYR A 592 -12.05 -29.87 -9.68
C TYR A 592 -12.40 -28.99 -10.91
N ASP A 593 -13.27 -27.99 -10.74
CA ASP A 593 -13.44 -26.90 -11.69
C ASP A 593 -12.22 -25.95 -11.64
N PRO A 594 -11.89 -25.18 -12.70
CA PRO A 594 -10.85 -24.16 -12.64
C PRO A 594 -11.12 -23.12 -11.53
N LEU A 595 -10.06 -22.63 -10.86
CA LEU A 595 -10.19 -21.62 -9.78
C LEU A 595 -11.04 -20.43 -10.24
N GLY A 596 -12.14 -20.15 -9.55
CA GLY A 596 -12.99 -18.98 -9.83
C GLY A 596 -12.39 -17.66 -9.32
N ASP A 597 -12.88 -16.56 -9.90
CA ASP A 597 -12.62 -15.18 -9.46
C ASP A 597 -13.89 -14.57 -8.85
N ALA A 598 -13.83 -14.12 -7.59
CA ALA A 598 -14.98 -13.57 -6.87
C ALA A 598 -15.48 -12.20 -7.41
N SER A 599 -14.71 -11.51 -8.27
CA SER A 599 -15.17 -10.27 -8.90
C SER A 599 -16.06 -10.51 -10.12
N THR A 600 -15.73 -11.51 -10.94
CA THR A 600 -16.41 -11.81 -12.22
C THR A 600 -17.32 -13.03 -12.18
N SER A 601 -17.16 -13.91 -11.19
CA SER A 601 -17.72 -15.28 -11.17
C SER A 601 -17.25 -16.18 -12.33
N ALA A 602 -16.20 -15.78 -13.05
CA ALA A 602 -15.59 -16.53 -14.15
C ALA A 602 -14.31 -17.28 -13.68
N PRO A 603 -13.73 -18.17 -14.51
CA PRO A 603 -12.40 -18.72 -14.25
C PRO A 603 -11.34 -17.62 -14.13
N SER A 604 -10.57 -17.66 -13.04
CA SER A 604 -9.47 -16.75 -12.77
C SER A 604 -8.27 -17.01 -13.68
N THR A 605 -7.47 -15.97 -13.93
CA THR A 605 -6.26 -16.05 -14.76
C THR A 605 -4.98 -16.08 -13.90
N PRO A 606 -3.81 -16.43 -14.46
CA PRO A 606 -2.52 -16.27 -13.78
C PRO A 606 -2.22 -14.86 -13.27
N TYR A 607 -2.78 -13.79 -13.86
CA TYR A 607 -2.69 -12.43 -13.29
C TYR A 607 -3.53 -12.23 -12.01
N ALA A 608 -4.39 -13.19 -11.65
CA ALA A 608 -5.13 -13.23 -10.40
C ALA A 608 -4.60 -14.30 -9.43
N HIS A 609 -4.27 -15.50 -9.92
CA HIS A 609 -3.83 -16.62 -9.07
C HIS A 609 -2.32 -16.92 -9.07
N GLY A 610 -1.51 -16.25 -9.89
CA GLY A 610 -0.09 -16.56 -10.05
C GLY A 610 0.11 -17.97 -10.58
N ALA A 611 0.96 -18.77 -9.91
CA ALA A 611 1.12 -20.20 -10.16
C ALA A 611 -0.11 -21.05 -9.78
N GLY A 612 -1.06 -20.49 -9.03
CA GLY A 612 -2.21 -21.19 -8.44
C GLY A 612 -2.18 -21.15 -6.92
N HIS A 613 -3.02 -21.96 -6.29
CA HIS A 613 -3.11 -22.05 -4.83
C HIS A 613 -2.00 -22.94 -4.25
N VAL A 614 -1.39 -22.49 -3.14
CA VAL A 614 -0.24 -23.15 -2.51
C VAL A 614 -0.56 -24.58 -2.03
N ASN A 615 0.40 -25.49 -2.22
CA ASN A 615 0.31 -26.90 -1.81
C ASN A 615 1.53 -27.32 -0.95
N PRO A 616 1.48 -27.15 0.39
CA PRO A 616 2.63 -27.45 1.26
C PRO A 616 3.13 -28.90 1.17
N ARG A 617 2.21 -29.85 0.99
CA ARG A 617 2.55 -31.28 0.90
C ARG A 617 3.43 -31.61 -0.30
N LYS A 618 3.16 -31.00 -1.45
CA LYS A 618 3.99 -31.16 -2.65
C LYS A 618 5.23 -30.27 -2.60
N ALA A 619 5.13 -29.05 -2.07
CA ALA A 619 6.22 -28.08 -2.05
C ALA A 619 7.45 -28.55 -1.23
N LEU A 620 7.31 -29.46 -0.26
CA LEU A 620 8.47 -30.09 0.38
C LEU A 620 9.26 -31.04 -0.56
N ASN A 621 8.67 -31.56 -1.63
CA ASN A 621 9.29 -32.56 -2.50
C ASN A 621 8.91 -32.34 -3.99
N PRO A 622 9.25 -31.17 -4.58
CA PRO A 622 8.81 -30.78 -5.93
C PRO A 622 9.45 -31.63 -7.04
N GLY A 623 10.54 -32.33 -6.74
CA GLY A 623 11.33 -33.10 -7.69
C GLY A 623 12.30 -32.22 -8.48
N LEU A 624 11.78 -31.20 -9.17
CA LEU A 624 12.56 -30.19 -9.90
C LEU A 624 12.33 -28.79 -9.30
N ILE A 625 13.38 -27.97 -9.31
CA ILE A 625 13.33 -26.54 -8.97
C ILE A 625 14.04 -25.70 -10.04
N TYR A 626 13.51 -24.49 -10.27
CA TYR A 626 14.16 -23.40 -11.00
C TYR A 626 14.91 -22.55 -9.98
N ASP A 627 16.21 -22.79 -9.89
CA ASP A 627 17.09 -22.13 -8.92
C ASP A 627 17.76 -20.90 -9.56
N LEU A 628 17.94 -19.85 -8.75
CA LEU A 628 18.48 -18.53 -9.12
C LEU A 628 19.36 -18.04 -7.97
N GLY A 629 20.59 -17.63 -8.26
CA GLY A 629 21.47 -16.95 -7.33
C GLY A 629 21.33 -15.42 -7.41
N PRO A 630 22.02 -14.68 -6.52
CA PRO A 630 22.03 -13.21 -6.56
C PRO A 630 22.53 -12.63 -7.89
N GLN A 631 23.48 -13.30 -8.55
CA GLN A 631 23.99 -12.85 -9.85
C GLN A 631 22.89 -12.90 -10.92
N ASP A 632 22.04 -13.94 -10.98
CA ASP A 632 20.99 -14.03 -12.00
C ASP A 632 19.99 -12.85 -11.91
N TYR A 633 19.69 -12.39 -10.69
CA TYR A 633 18.89 -11.19 -10.47
C TYR A 633 19.65 -9.88 -10.75
N PHE A 634 20.97 -9.86 -10.54
CA PHE A 634 21.84 -8.73 -10.90
C PHE A 634 21.93 -8.56 -12.42
N GLU A 635 22.09 -9.66 -13.18
CA GLU A 635 22.08 -9.66 -14.65
C GLU A 635 20.73 -9.21 -15.22
N PHE A 636 19.62 -9.60 -14.58
CA PHE A 636 18.29 -9.09 -14.93
C PHE A 636 18.18 -7.57 -14.76
N LEU A 637 18.82 -7.00 -13.74
CA LEU A 637 18.89 -5.55 -13.56
C LEU A 637 19.83 -4.89 -14.59
N CYS A 638 21.01 -5.48 -14.85
CA CYS A 638 21.94 -5.02 -15.90
C CYS A 638 21.30 -4.93 -17.29
N ALA A 639 20.29 -5.75 -17.57
CA ALA A 639 19.53 -5.73 -18.82
C ALA A 639 18.29 -4.79 -18.80
N GLN A 640 18.00 -4.11 -17.67
CA GLN A 640 16.82 -3.25 -17.50
C GLN A 640 17.11 -1.82 -16.98
N ILE A 641 18.22 -1.56 -16.28
CA ILE A 641 18.57 -0.22 -15.74
C ILE A 641 19.98 0.22 -16.19
N SER A 642 20.27 1.53 -16.11
CA SER A 642 21.55 2.10 -16.58
C SER A 642 22.72 1.72 -15.67
N ALA A 643 23.96 1.85 -16.17
CA ALA A 643 25.17 1.58 -15.38
C ALA A 643 25.27 2.46 -14.12
N ASP A 644 24.81 3.70 -14.19
CA ASP A 644 24.77 4.61 -13.04
C ASP A 644 23.66 4.24 -12.04
N ASP A 645 22.49 3.80 -12.52
CA ASP A 645 21.42 3.27 -11.65
C ASP A 645 21.81 1.95 -10.98
N MET A 646 22.60 1.08 -11.65
CA MET A 646 23.11 -0.17 -11.08
C MET A 646 23.93 0.04 -9.80
N VAL A 647 24.49 1.23 -9.57
CA VAL A 647 25.31 1.56 -8.39
C VAL A 647 24.58 1.30 -7.07
N VAL A 648 23.25 1.45 -7.02
CA VAL A 648 22.47 1.19 -5.78
C VAL A 648 22.37 -0.30 -5.42
N PHE A 649 22.60 -1.19 -6.39
CA PHE A 649 22.64 -2.64 -6.19
C PHE A 649 24.07 -3.21 -6.13
N ALA A 650 25.04 -2.56 -6.80
CA ALA A 650 26.42 -3.05 -6.92
C ALA A 650 27.31 -2.77 -5.68
N ARG A 651 27.05 -1.67 -4.95
CA ARG A 651 27.95 -1.12 -3.91
C ARG A 651 28.34 -2.07 -2.77
N LEU A 652 27.52 -3.07 -2.45
CA LEU A 652 27.74 -3.99 -1.33
C LEU A 652 28.21 -5.38 -1.75
N SER A 653 28.23 -5.66 -3.06
CA SER A 653 28.32 -7.02 -3.59
C SER A 653 29.55 -7.29 -4.46
N ASN A 654 30.26 -6.23 -4.90
CA ASN A 654 31.36 -6.30 -5.87
C ASN A 654 31.00 -7.06 -7.15
N ARG A 655 29.71 -6.99 -7.54
CA ARG A 655 29.15 -7.64 -8.74
C ARG A 655 29.30 -6.73 -9.95
N THR A 656 29.69 -7.33 -11.06
CA THR A 656 29.78 -6.69 -12.38
C THR A 656 28.75 -7.31 -13.32
N CYS A 657 28.25 -6.53 -14.28
CA CYS A 657 27.37 -7.05 -15.33
C CYS A 657 28.14 -7.94 -16.30
N GLN A 658 27.73 -9.19 -16.44
CA GLN A 658 28.30 -10.18 -17.36
C GLN A 658 27.50 -10.31 -18.66
N TYR A 659 26.29 -9.73 -18.69
CA TYR A 659 25.32 -9.73 -19.79
C TYR A 659 24.96 -11.15 -20.29
N THR A 660 24.74 -12.07 -19.35
CA THR A 660 24.49 -13.50 -19.65
C THR A 660 23.05 -13.82 -20.07
N LEU A 661 22.11 -12.86 -19.95
CA LEU A 661 20.71 -13.05 -20.30
C LEU A 661 20.42 -12.54 -21.73
N THR A 662 19.90 -13.40 -22.60
CA THR A 662 19.51 -13.03 -23.98
C THR A 662 18.30 -12.10 -24.03
N SER A 663 17.47 -12.11 -22.98
CA SER A 663 16.29 -11.26 -22.78
C SER A 663 15.88 -11.28 -21.31
N LEU A 664 14.97 -10.39 -20.89
CA LEU A 664 14.52 -10.33 -19.49
C LEU A 664 13.70 -11.58 -19.10
N GLY A 665 12.91 -12.10 -20.03
CA GLY A 665 12.23 -13.40 -19.93
C GLY A 665 13.17 -14.62 -19.89
N ASP A 666 14.47 -14.46 -20.17
CA ASP A 666 15.48 -15.53 -20.09
C ASP A 666 15.99 -15.76 -18.66
N LEU A 667 15.67 -14.88 -17.70
CA LEU A 667 15.81 -15.13 -16.27
C LEU A 667 15.21 -16.51 -15.92
N ASN A 668 15.91 -17.34 -15.16
CA ASN A 668 15.50 -18.72 -14.81
C ASN A 668 14.33 -18.81 -13.81
N TYR A 669 13.26 -18.06 -14.07
CA TYR A 669 12.07 -17.91 -13.23
C TYR A 669 11.13 -19.12 -13.38
N PRO A 670 10.43 -19.54 -12.30
CA PRO A 670 9.39 -20.58 -12.33
C PRO A 670 8.07 -20.14 -13.01
N ALA A 671 8.15 -19.22 -13.97
CA ALA A 671 7.12 -18.93 -14.97
C ALA A 671 7.78 -18.42 -16.28
N LEU A 672 7.04 -18.49 -17.38
CA LEU A 672 7.36 -17.87 -18.67
C LEU A 672 6.27 -16.85 -18.99
N SER A 673 6.60 -15.56 -18.99
CA SER A 673 5.74 -14.52 -19.54
C SER A 673 6.48 -13.86 -20.71
N VAL A 674 5.78 -13.61 -21.81
CA VAL A 674 6.38 -13.16 -23.08
C VAL A 674 5.52 -12.07 -23.70
N SER A 675 6.14 -10.98 -24.13
CA SER A 675 5.46 -9.86 -24.77
C SER A 675 5.78 -9.75 -26.26
N PHE A 676 4.76 -9.77 -27.12
CA PHE A 676 4.92 -9.60 -28.57
C PHE A 676 4.73 -8.14 -29.00
N LEU A 677 5.82 -7.37 -29.00
CA LEU A 677 5.85 -5.95 -29.37
C LEU A 677 5.83 -5.74 -30.90
N GLU A 678 4.61 -5.73 -31.45
CA GLU A 678 4.13 -5.24 -32.77
C GLU A 678 4.77 -5.74 -34.09
N LYS A 679 6.06 -6.08 -34.15
CA LYS A 679 6.76 -6.43 -35.39
C LYS A 679 6.60 -7.90 -35.77
N GLY A 680 5.93 -8.12 -36.90
CA GLY A 680 5.80 -9.42 -37.58
C GLY A 680 4.53 -10.21 -37.23
N ASN A 681 4.04 -10.98 -38.21
CA ASN A 681 3.48 -12.30 -37.95
C ASN A 681 4.66 -13.29 -38.08
N HIS A 682 4.64 -14.43 -37.38
CA HIS A 682 5.76 -15.39 -37.32
C HIS A 682 7.01 -14.88 -36.59
N SER A 683 6.86 -13.97 -35.62
CA SER A 683 7.94 -13.73 -34.65
C SER A 683 8.23 -15.00 -33.85
N VAL A 684 9.51 -15.36 -33.77
CA VAL A 684 10.02 -16.51 -33.03
C VAL A 684 10.87 -15.99 -31.87
N LEU A 685 10.49 -16.35 -30.66
CA LEU A 685 11.33 -16.17 -29.47
C LEU A 685 11.83 -17.55 -29.02
N THR A 686 13.06 -17.63 -28.50
CA THR A 686 13.54 -18.83 -27.80
C THR A 686 14.04 -18.41 -26.44
N LEU A 687 13.49 -19.04 -25.39
CA LEU A 687 13.88 -18.83 -24.01
C LEU A 687 14.53 -20.08 -23.43
N HIS A 688 15.41 -19.91 -22.46
CA HIS A 688 16.19 -20.94 -21.80
C HIS A 688 15.74 -21.11 -20.35
N ARG A 689 15.76 -22.34 -19.86
CA ARG A 689 15.53 -22.65 -18.44
C ARG A 689 16.44 -23.79 -17.99
N THR A 690 16.86 -23.73 -16.73
CA THR A 690 17.73 -24.71 -16.09
C THR A 690 17.05 -25.22 -14.82
N VAL A 691 16.76 -26.52 -14.79
CA VAL A 691 16.12 -27.21 -13.66
C VAL A 691 17.13 -28.04 -12.89
N THR A 692 17.07 -27.95 -11.55
CA THR A 692 17.88 -28.75 -10.64
C THR A 692 17.04 -29.90 -10.08
N ASN A 693 17.53 -31.14 -10.19
CA ASN A 693 16.87 -32.31 -9.60
C ASN A 693 17.12 -32.39 -8.09
N VAL A 694 16.11 -32.04 -7.29
CA VAL A 694 16.13 -32.22 -5.81
C VAL A 694 15.40 -33.49 -5.35
N GLY A 695 14.81 -34.25 -6.28
CA GLY A 695 14.09 -35.50 -6.05
C GLY A 695 14.99 -36.74 -5.99
N LYS A 696 14.55 -37.82 -6.65
CA LYS A 696 15.33 -39.07 -6.74
C LYS A 696 16.52 -38.88 -7.68
N ALA A 697 17.69 -39.37 -7.27
CA ALA A 697 18.95 -39.19 -7.98
C ALA A 697 18.86 -39.61 -9.45
N VAL A 698 18.42 -40.84 -9.73
CA VAL A 698 18.04 -41.29 -11.07
C VAL A 698 16.56 -40.99 -11.29
N SER A 699 16.24 -40.15 -12.28
CA SER A 699 14.85 -39.83 -12.62
C SER A 699 14.69 -39.28 -14.05
N ASN A 700 13.54 -39.60 -14.67
CA ASN A 700 13.21 -39.23 -16.04
C ASN A 700 11.93 -38.38 -16.08
N TYR A 701 12.02 -37.18 -16.67
CA TYR A 701 10.93 -36.22 -16.77
C TYR A 701 10.60 -35.93 -18.23
N GLN A 702 9.33 -36.10 -18.63
CA GLN A 702 8.87 -35.80 -19.99
C GLN A 702 8.08 -34.49 -20.00
N ALA A 703 8.35 -33.61 -20.98
CA ALA A 703 7.63 -32.37 -21.19
C ALA A 703 6.21 -32.64 -21.72
N VAL A 704 5.22 -31.96 -21.13
CA VAL A 704 3.83 -31.91 -21.61
C VAL A 704 3.42 -30.44 -21.67
N VAL A 705 3.05 -29.93 -22.84
CA VAL A 705 2.71 -28.51 -23.06
C VAL A 705 1.23 -28.38 -23.42
N SER A 706 0.56 -27.37 -22.88
CA SER A 706 -0.82 -27.04 -23.22
C SER A 706 -0.96 -26.59 -24.68
N SER A 707 -2.09 -26.93 -25.32
CA SER A 707 -2.43 -26.41 -26.66
C SER A 707 -2.81 -24.93 -26.62
N PHE A 708 -2.21 -24.13 -27.50
CA PHE A 708 -2.50 -22.70 -27.68
C PHE A 708 -3.17 -22.42 -29.03
N LYS A 709 -3.96 -21.34 -29.11
CA LYS A 709 -4.65 -20.88 -30.32
C LYS A 709 -3.82 -19.89 -31.14
N SER A 710 -3.04 -19.05 -30.46
CA SER A 710 -2.27 -17.94 -31.05
C SER A 710 -0.82 -18.32 -31.38
N VAL A 711 -0.18 -19.12 -30.52
CA VAL A 711 1.22 -19.53 -30.64
C VAL A 711 1.38 -21.04 -30.88
N VAL A 712 2.58 -21.45 -31.27
CA VAL A 712 3.07 -22.83 -31.07
C VAL A 712 4.30 -22.78 -30.18
N VAL A 713 4.34 -23.67 -29.18
CA VAL A 713 5.44 -23.81 -28.23
C VAL A 713 6.12 -25.16 -28.46
N LYS A 714 7.45 -25.14 -28.64
CA LYS A 714 8.31 -26.30 -28.78
C LYS A 714 9.31 -26.33 -27.61
N VAL A 715 9.55 -27.49 -27.01
CA VAL A 715 10.45 -27.67 -25.86
C VAL A 715 11.52 -28.69 -26.23
N GLU A 716 12.79 -28.32 -26.10
CA GLU A 716 13.92 -29.16 -26.51
C GLU A 716 15.04 -29.17 -25.45
N PRO A 717 15.47 -30.35 -24.96
CA PRO A 717 14.92 -31.68 -25.25
C PRO A 717 13.52 -31.89 -24.66
N THR A 718 12.74 -32.80 -25.24
CA THR A 718 11.39 -33.16 -24.76
C THR A 718 11.40 -34.07 -23.52
N THR A 719 12.57 -34.63 -23.17
CA THR A 719 12.78 -35.46 -21.98
C THR A 719 14.10 -35.08 -21.31
N LEU A 720 14.08 -34.98 -19.98
CA LEU A 720 15.27 -34.74 -19.15
C LEU A 720 15.60 -36.00 -18.34
N HIS A 721 16.88 -36.39 -18.38
CA HIS A 721 17.41 -37.62 -17.82
C HIS A 721 18.44 -37.31 -16.74
N PHE A 722 18.02 -37.36 -15.48
CA PHE A 722 18.91 -37.14 -14.33
C PHE A 722 19.50 -38.46 -13.85
N THR A 723 20.79 -38.46 -13.56
CA THR A 723 21.55 -39.61 -13.03
C THR A 723 22.00 -39.41 -11.59
N LYS A 724 22.12 -38.15 -11.14
CA LYS A 724 22.44 -37.80 -9.74
C LYS A 724 21.51 -36.72 -9.17
N LYS A 725 21.39 -36.70 -7.84
CA LYS A 725 20.71 -35.60 -7.12
C LYS A 725 21.54 -34.32 -7.27
N HIS A 726 20.88 -33.17 -7.27
CA HIS A 726 21.42 -31.82 -7.48
C HIS A 726 22.09 -31.61 -8.86
N GLN A 727 21.90 -32.53 -9.80
CA GLN A 727 22.25 -32.31 -11.20
C GLN A 727 21.35 -31.21 -11.78
N LYS A 728 21.97 -30.20 -12.39
CA LYS A 728 21.31 -29.20 -13.22
C LYS A 728 21.24 -29.70 -14.66
N LEU A 729 20.10 -29.52 -15.33
CA LEU A 729 19.94 -29.73 -16.78
C LEU A 729 19.16 -28.55 -17.38
N SER A 730 19.58 -28.13 -18.57
CA SER A 730 18.98 -27.00 -19.29
C SER A 730 18.15 -27.47 -20.49
N TYR A 731 17.13 -26.69 -20.82
CA TYR A 731 16.31 -26.87 -22.02
C TYR A 731 15.93 -25.51 -22.61
N ARG A 732 15.58 -25.50 -23.90
CA ARG A 732 15.06 -24.33 -24.60
C ARG A 732 13.55 -24.46 -24.86
N VAL A 733 12.88 -23.32 -24.92
CA VAL A 733 11.46 -23.16 -25.18
C VAL A 733 11.32 -22.18 -26.35
N THR A 734 11.09 -22.71 -27.54
CA THR A 734 10.89 -21.91 -28.76
C THR A 734 9.40 -21.66 -28.97
N ILE A 735 9.03 -20.38 -29.08
CA ILE A 735 7.65 -19.91 -29.17
C ILE A 735 7.50 -19.18 -30.51
N LEU A 736 6.65 -19.72 -31.38
CA LEU A 736 6.29 -19.14 -32.68
C LEU A 736 4.91 -18.49 -32.59
N ASN A 737 4.84 -17.18 -32.80
CA ASN A 737 3.57 -16.46 -32.94
C ASN A 737 2.93 -16.72 -34.31
N LYS A 738 1.85 -17.52 -34.36
CA LYS A 738 1.14 -17.85 -35.60
C LYS A 738 -0.01 -16.90 -35.91
N LYS A 739 -0.69 -16.36 -34.90
CA LYS A 739 -1.89 -15.51 -35.06
C LYS A 739 -1.91 -14.42 -33.99
N ARG A 740 -2.10 -13.17 -34.42
CA ARG A 740 -2.35 -12.03 -33.51
C ARG A 740 -3.67 -12.26 -32.75
N GLN A 741 -3.65 -12.03 -31.44
CA GLN A 741 -4.82 -12.09 -30.55
C GLN A 741 -5.02 -10.73 -29.86
N ALA A 742 -6.25 -10.40 -29.45
CA ALA A 742 -6.60 -9.09 -28.88
C ALA A 742 -6.41 -9.00 -27.34
N GLY A 743 -5.92 -10.06 -26.70
CA GLY A 743 -5.73 -10.16 -25.26
C GLY A 743 -4.93 -11.43 -24.91
N PRO A 744 -4.44 -11.55 -23.66
CA PRO A 744 -3.44 -12.55 -23.30
C PRO A 744 -3.94 -13.99 -23.45
N GLU A 745 -3.04 -14.89 -23.84
CA GLU A 745 -3.29 -16.34 -23.81
C GLU A 745 -2.44 -17.00 -22.70
N PHE A 746 -3.03 -17.93 -21.96
CA PHE A 746 -2.43 -18.56 -20.78
C PHE A 746 -2.36 -20.08 -20.93
N GLY A 747 -1.36 -20.71 -20.31
CA GLY A 747 -1.21 -22.17 -20.34
C GLY A 747 -0.06 -22.68 -19.46
N HIS A 748 0.46 -23.87 -19.74
CA HIS A 748 1.50 -24.51 -18.94
C HIS A 748 2.42 -25.47 -19.72
N LEU A 749 3.66 -25.59 -19.26
CA LEU A 749 4.54 -26.75 -19.43
C LEU A 749 4.52 -27.54 -18.12
N ILE A 750 4.37 -28.86 -18.20
CA ILE A 750 4.48 -29.77 -17.06
C ILE A 750 5.61 -30.75 -17.33
N TRP A 751 6.59 -30.79 -16.42
CA TRP A 751 7.59 -31.87 -16.37
C TRP A 751 7.00 -33.05 -15.61
N LYS A 752 6.62 -34.10 -16.34
CA LYS A 752 5.90 -35.27 -15.82
C LYS A 752 6.84 -36.45 -15.61
N ASN A 753 6.94 -36.94 -14.37
CA ASN A 753 7.71 -38.15 -14.05
C ASN A 753 6.86 -39.41 -14.32
N LYS A 754 7.34 -40.31 -15.18
CA LYS A 754 6.59 -41.54 -15.55
C LYS A 754 6.38 -42.50 -14.37
N SER A 755 7.31 -42.52 -13.41
CA SER A 755 7.28 -43.41 -12.25
C SER A 755 6.49 -42.86 -11.06
N ASN A 756 6.12 -41.58 -11.05
CA ASN A 756 5.46 -40.96 -9.90
C ASN A 756 4.60 -39.74 -10.29
N LYS A 757 3.29 -39.95 -10.47
CA LYS A 757 2.31 -38.91 -10.87
C LYS A 757 2.24 -37.68 -9.94
N ILE A 758 2.81 -37.77 -8.73
CA ILE A 758 2.76 -36.73 -7.70
C ILE A 758 3.86 -35.66 -7.92
N GLN A 759 5.00 -36.05 -8.50
CA GLN A 759 6.19 -35.20 -8.67
C GLN A 759 6.18 -34.48 -10.03
N ASN A 760 5.07 -33.80 -10.36
CA ASN A 760 4.97 -32.99 -11.57
C ASN A 760 5.34 -31.54 -11.24
N SER A 761 6.29 -30.97 -11.98
CA SER A 761 6.65 -29.55 -11.87
C SER A 761 5.94 -28.77 -12.97
N ILE A 762 5.08 -27.82 -12.59
CA ILE A 762 4.33 -26.93 -13.51
C ILE A 762 5.12 -25.63 -13.72
N LEU A 763 5.21 -25.18 -14.97
CA LEU A 763 5.74 -23.89 -15.39
C LEU A 763 4.65 -23.19 -16.20
N LEU A 764 4.19 -22.03 -15.77
CA LEU A 764 3.12 -21.31 -16.49
C LEU A 764 3.62 -20.59 -17.74
N PHE A 765 2.73 -20.44 -18.71
CA PHE A 765 2.86 -19.54 -19.85
C PHE A 765 1.86 -18.39 -19.74
N CYS A 766 2.35 -17.19 -20.05
CA CYS A 766 1.54 -16.03 -20.40
C CYS A 766 2.08 -15.41 -21.70
N PHE A 767 1.19 -15.17 -22.66
CA PHE A 767 1.51 -14.48 -23.91
C PHE A 767 0.77 -13.15 -23.97
N CYS A 768 1.50 -12.06 -23.71
CA CYS A 768 1.02 -10.70 -23.92
C CYS A 768 1.08 -10.36 -25.41
N PHE A 769 -0.07 -9.98 -25.96
CA PHE A 769 -0.19 -9.39 -27.28
C PHE A 769 -0.55 -7.92 -27.11
N SER A 770 0.15 -7.02 -27.82
CA SER A 770 -0.30 -5.63 -27.90
C SER A 770 -1.70 -5.59 -28.51
N ALA A 771 -2.66 -5.03 -27.78
CA ALA A 771 -4.00 -4.79 -28.30
C ALA A 771 -3.93 -3.74 -29.42
N LYS A 772 -4.81 -3.87 -30.42
CA LYS A 772 -4.87 -2.90 -31.53
C LYS A 772 -5.08 -1.47 -31.02
N SER A 773 -4.11 -0.61 -31.30
CA SER A 773 -4.44 0.77 -31.68
C SER A 773 -5.43 0.75 -32.86
N GLY A 774 -6.44 1.62 -32.82
CA GLY A 774 -7.63 1.55 -33.66
C GLY A 774 -7.40 1.91 -35.14
N LYS A 775 -6.82 0.98 -35.91
CA LYS A 775 -6.23 1.16 -37.26
C LYS A 775 -4.95 2.01 -37.22
N SER A 776 -4.16 1.89 -38.29
CA SER A 776 -3.13 2.87 -38.62
C SER A 776 -3.79 4.23 -38.87
N ARG A 777 -3.78 5.11 -37.87
CA ARG A 777 -3.85 6.55 -38.10
C ARG A 777 -2.44 7.02 -38.38
N ASP A 778 -2.30 7.81 -39.42
CA ASP A 778 -1.04 8.44 -39.78
C ASP A 778 -0.69 9.48 -38.69
N TYR A 779 0.28 9.16 -37.83
CA TYR A 779 0.63 10.00 -36.69
C TYR A 779 1.45 11.20 -37.18
N SER A 780 0.90 12.40 -37.07
CA SER A 780 1.52 13.62 -37.60
C SER A 780 2.66 14.18 -36.74
N TRP A 781 3.42 13.32 -36.04
CA TRP A 781 4.55 13.66 -35.20
C TRP A 781 5.78 12.81 -35.59
N LYS A 782 6.98 13.41 -35.56
CA LYS A 782 8.25 12.76 -35.95
C LYS A 782 9.12 12.42 -34.74
N ILE A 783 9.84 11.30 -34.78
CA ILE A 783 10.92 11.04 -33.81
C ILE A 783 12.14 11.81 -34.32
N TYR A 784 12.59 12.79 -33.55
CA TYR A 784 13.78 13.59 -33.86
C TYR A 784 15.04 12.87 -33.39
N THR A 785 16.19 13.15 -34.01
CA THR A 785 17.49 12.81 -33.40
C THR A 785 17.99 13.92 -32.48
N LEU A 786 18.80 13.58 -31.47
CA LEU A 786 19.45 14.58 -30.62
C LEU A 786 20.28 15.57 -31.44
N LYS A 787 20.91 15.12 -32.53
CA LYS A 787 21.72 15.97 -33.43
C LYS A 787 20.86 17.02 -34.13
N GLU A 788 19.65 16.69 -34.57
CA GLU A 788 18.70 17.66 -35.13
C GLU A 788 18.28 18.71 -34.11
N LEU A 789 17.95 18.31 -32.88
CA LEU A 789 17.49 19.23 -31.85
C LEU A 789 18.62 20.09 -31.27
N VAL A 790 19.83 19.54 -31.12
CA VAL A 790 21.06 20.29 -30.83
C VAL A 790 21.34 21.31 -31.93
N HIS A 791 21.25 20.95 -33.21
CA HIS A 791 21.45 21.90 -34.31
C HIS A 791 20.37 22.99 -34.33
N ALA A 792 19.10 22.61 -34.18
CA ALA A 792 17.97 23.54 -34.24
C ALA A 792 17.96 24.56 -33.10
N THR A 793 18.45 24.21 -31.91
CA THR A 793 18.45 25.07 -30.70
C THR A 793 19.77 25.79 -30.45
N ASN A 794 20.71 25.78 -31.41
CA ASN A 794 22.10 26.21 -31.24
C ASN A 794 22.78 25.61 -29.99
N ASN A 795 22.71 24.27 -29.86
CA ASN A 795 23.23 23.51 -28.72
C ASN A 795 22.57 23.88 -27.36
N PHE A 796 21.25 24.11 -27.37
CA PHE A 796 20.46 24.56 -26.20
C PHE A 796 21.00 25.86 -25.59
N ASP A 797 21.25 26.85 -26.45
CA ASP A 797 21.79 28.16 -26.05
C ASP A 797 20.93 28.86 -24.99
N ASN A 798 21.55 29.67 -24.14
CA ASN A 798 20.82 30.52 -23.21
C ASN A 798 20.07 31.65 -23.93
N ASP A 799 20.60 32.14 -25.06
CA ASP A 799 19.92 33.15 -25.89
C ASP A 799 18.63 32.58 -26.54
N ASN A 800 18.55 31.25 -26.68
CA ASN A 800 17.37 30.54 -27.17
C ASN A 800 16.42 30.08 -26.04
N LYS A 801 16.64 30.44 -24.78
CA LYS A 801 15.91 29.87 -23.63
C LYS A 801 14.55 30.56 -23.42
N ILE A 802 13.46 29.85 -23.69
CA ILE A 802 12.08 30.34 -23.56
C ILE A 802 11.65 30.42 -22.09
N ALA A 803 11.98 29.40 -21.27
CA ALA A 803 11.63 29.37 -19.84
C ALA A 803 12.58 28.51 -19.00
N GLU A 804 12.62 28.82 -17.70
CA GLU A 804 13.44 28.16 -16.69
C GLU A 804 12.56 27.68 -15.52
N GLY A 805 12.74 26.42 -15.10
CA GLY A 805 11.97 25.85 -13.99
C GLY A 805 12.35 24.40 -13.67
N PHE A 806 11.34 23.57 -13.39
CA PHE A 806 11.51 22.11 -13.27
C PHE A 806 11.92 21.45 -14.59
N GLU A 807 11.58 22.11 -15.70
CA GLU A 807 11.80 21.71 -17.08
C GLU A 807 12.31 22.97 -17.80
N ASN A 808 13.30 22.85 -18.68
CA ASN A 808 13.83 23.98 -19.43
C ASN A 808 13.25 23.94 -20.85
N SER A 809 12.73 25.05 -21.37
CA SER A 809 12.27 25.12 -22.76
C SER A 809 13.17 26.03 -23.59
N TYR A 810 13.46 25.59 -24.82
CA TYR A 810 14.34 26.27 -25.77
C TYR A 810 13.60 26.49 -27.10
N TRP A 811 13.77 27.66 -27.69
CA TRP A 811 13.42 27.92 -29.08
C TRP A 811 14.42 27.21 -29.98
N GLY A 812 13.96 26.84 -31.17
CA GLY A 812 14.85 26.38 -32.21
C GLY A 812 14.17 26.43 -33.57
N ARG A 813 14.98 26.34 -34.62
CA ARG A 813 14.52 26.32 -36.00
C ARG A 813 15.07 25.09 -36.71
N THR A 814 14.19 24.25 -37.22
CA THR A 814 14.60 23.00 -37.88
C THR A 814 15.15 23.26 -39.29
N SER A 815 15.81 22.26 -39.89
CA SER A 815 16.36 22.36 -41.26
C SER A 815 15.30 22.53 -42.35
N ASP A 816 14.05 22.12 -42.09
CA ASP A 816 12.84 22.41 -42.87
C ASP A 816 12.27 23.83 -42.60
N GLY A 817 13.00 24.68 -41.86
CA GLY A 817 12.71 26.10 -41.64
C GLY A 817 11.64 26.40 -40.57
N VAL A 818 11.09 25.37 -39.93
CA VAL A 818 9.98 25.45 -38.97
C VAL A 818 10.48 25.84 -37.58
N GLU A 819 9.81 26.77 -36.93
CA GLU A 819 10.08 27.15 -35.54
C GLU A 819 9.42 26.19 -34.56
N ILE A 820 10.17 25.78 -33.54
CA ILE A 820 9.77 24.78 -32.55
C ILE A 820 10.13 25.22 -31.13
N ALA A 821 9.33 24.79 -30.16
CA ALA A 821 9.68 24.80 -28.76
C ALA A 821 10.14 23.40 -28.34
N VAL A 822 11.36 23.28 -27.81
CA VAL A 822 11.96 22.02 -27.33
C VAL A 822 11.98 22.04 -25.80
N HIS A 823 11.10 21.25 -25.19
CA HIS A 823 11.01 21.09 -23.74
C HIS A 823 11.97 20.00 -23.30
N ARG A 824 13.10 20.40 -22.71
CA ARG A 824 14.13 19.53 -22.13
C ARG A 824 13.79 19.27 -20.67
N LEU A 825 13.22 18.09 -20.42
CA LEU A 825 12.91 17.63 -19.07
C LEU A 825 14.24 17.34 -18.35
N LYS A 826 14.40 17.82 -17.11
CA LYS A 826 15.63 17.58 -16.35
C LYS A 826 15.77 16.08 -16.02
N PRO A 827 16.93 15.45 -16.28
CA PRO A 827 17.21 14.09 -15.85
C PRO A 827 17.11 13.92 -14.32
N LEU A 828 17.26 12.69 -13.83
CA LEU A 828 17.34 12.32 -12.39
C LEU A 828 16.00 12.32 -11.60
N SER A 829 14.83 12.11 -12.24
CA SER A 829 13.63 11.69 -11.47
C SER A 829 12.63 10.83 -12.25
N THR A 830 12.09 9.80 -11.58
CA THR A 830 10.97 8.98 -12.10
C THR A 830 9.70 9.80 -12.38
N LEU A 831 9.57 10.99 -11.77
CA LEU A 831 8.48 11.91 -12.05
C LEU A 831 8.59 12.57 -13.44
N ALA A 832 9.81 12.84 -13.92
CA ALA A 832 10.04 13.37 -15.26
C ALA A 832 9.75 12.32 -16.34
N GLU A 833 10.19 11.07 -16.15
CA GLU A 833 9.87 9.96 -17.07
C GLU A 833 8.36 9.67 -17.15
N LEU A 834 7.68 9.65 -16.01
CA LEU A 834 6.22 9.48 -15.98
C LEU A 834 5.47 10.67 -16.59
N LYS A 835 6.01 11.89 -16.50
CA LYS A 835 5.48 13.05 -17.23
C LYS A 835 5.66 12.87 -18.73
N PHE A 836 6.88 12.57 -19.18
CA PHE A 836 7.22 12.37 -20.59
C PHE A 836 6.31 11.35 -21.26
N ALA A 837 6.21 10.15 -20.68
CA ALA A 837 5.40 9.07 -21.22
C ALA A 837 3.91 9.44 -21.29
N VAL A 838 3.35 10.07 -20.26
CA VAL A 838 1.94 10.50 -20.24
C VAL A 838 1.68 11.64 -21.22
N GLU A 839 2.60 12.59 -21.36
CA GLU A 839 2.47 13.74 -22.25
C GLU A 839 2.55 13.31 -23.72
N VAL A 840 3.53 12.48 -24.09
CA VAL A 840 3.64 11.92 -25.45
C VAL A 840 2.44 11.03 -25.80
N GLU A 841 2.02 10.16 -24.88
CA GLU A 841 0.88 9.25 -25.09
C GLU A 841 -0.46 10.00 -25.24
N ILE A 842 -0.67 11.09 -24.50
CA ILE A 842 -1.91 11.88 -24.60
C ILE A 842 -1.85 12.82 -25.81
N LEU A 843 -0.77 13.59 -25.99
CA LEU A 843 -0.65 14.52 -27.11
C LEU A 843 -0.56 13.82 -28.48
N GLY A 844 -0.03 12.59 -28.53
CA GLY A 844 -0.09 11.75 -29.72
C GLY A 844 -1.51 11.30 -30.12
N ARG A 845 -2.52 11.48 -29.24
CA ARG A 845 -3.92 11.10 -29.47
C ARG A 845 -4.86 12.28 -29.74
N VAL A 846 -4.48 13.51 -29.37
CA VAL A 846 -5.35 14.71 -29.47
C VAL A 846 -4.93 15.64 -30.60
N LYS A 847 -5.92 16.30 -31.22
CA LYS A 847 -5.69 17.36 -32.20
C LYS A 847 -6.86 18.34 -32.19
N HIS A 848 -6.66 19.50 -31.57
CA HIS A 848 -7.67 20.57 -31.45
C HIS A 848 -6.97 21.93 -31.49
N LYS A 849 -7.60 22.95 -32.08
CA LYS A 849 -7.02 24.30 -32.28
C LYS A 849 -6.52 24.99 -30.99
N ASN A 850 -7.15 24.67 -29.86
CA ASN A 850 -6.84 25.20 -28.52
C ASN A 850 -6.13 24.20 -27.59
N VAL A 851 -5.50 23.16 -28.16
CA VAL A 851 -4.60 22.24 -27.44
C VAL A 851 -3.23 22.30 -28.11
N LEU A 852 -2.15 22.35 -27.33
CA LEU A 852 -0.80 22.42 -27.87
C LEU A 852 -0.46 21.15 -28.66
N CYS A 853 0.01 21.30 -29.90
CA CYS A 853 0.32 20.17 -30.77
C CYS A 853 1.67 19.53 -30.40
N LEU A 854 1.77 18.22 -30.54
CA LEU A 854 3.04 17.49 -30.51
C LEU A 854 3.60 17.43 -31.94
N LYS A 855 4.76 18.05 -32.17
CA LYS A 855 5.54 17.88 -33.42
C LYS A 855 6.36 16.61 -33.40
N GLY A 856 6.76 16.16 -32.20
CA GLY A 856 7.64 15.02 -32.04
C GLY A 856 8.30 14.97 -30.68
N PHE A 857 9.22 14.03 -30.52
CA PHE A 857 10.05 13.89 -29.32
C PHE A 857 11.41 13.27 -29.65
N TYR A 858 12.34 13.37 -28.70
CA TYR A 858 13.52 12.53 -28.62
C TYR A 858 13.56 11.86 -27.24
N ALA A 859 13.87 10.56 -27.25
CA ALA A 859 14.13 9.77 -26.06
C ALA A 859 15.35 8.87 -26.33
N GLY A 860 16.48 9.19 -25.70
CA GLY A 860 17.72 8.45 -25.84
C GLY A 860 18.79 8.99 -24.91
N GLY A 861 19.61 8.09 -24.34
CA GLY A 861 20.42 8.40 -23.16
C GLY A 861 19.55 8.93 -22.02
N ASP A 862 20.07 9.92 -21.30
CA ASP A 862 19.37 10.58 -20.18
C ASP A 862 18.40 11.70 -20.62
N GLU A 863 18.40 12.04 -21.92
CA GLU A 863 17.62 13.15 -22.45
C GLU A 863 16.18 12.76 -22.80
N ARG A 864 15.23 13.59 -22.35
CA ARG A 864 13.81 13.51 -22.69
C ARG A 864 13.36 14.87 -23.22
N LEU A 865 13.22 14.95 -24.54
CA LEU A 865 12.90 16.18 -25.25
C LEU A 865 11.52 16.07 -25.89
N ILE A 866 10.59 16.95 -25.55
CA ILE A 866 9.27 17.06 -26.19
C ILE A 866 9.28 18.26 -27.12
N VAL A 867 8.76 18.13 -28.34
CA VAL A 867 8.81 19.16 -29.38
C VAL A 867 7.41 19.63 -29.75
N HIS A 868 7.18 20.94 -29.68
CA HIS A 868 5.89 21.60 -29.94
C HIS A 868 6.03 22.70 -31.00
N ASP A 869 4.90 23.20 -31.51
CA ASP A 869 4.85 24.53 -32.13
C ASP A 869 5.38 25.60 -31.17
N TYR A 870 6.18 26.54 -31.69
CA TYR A 870 6.60 27.71 -30.91
C TYR A 870 5.43 28.69 -30.67
N MET A 871 5.36 29.26 -29.47
CA MET A 871 4.26 30.12 -29.00
C MET A 871 4.82 31.51 -28.65
N PRO A 872 4.87 32.46 -29.63
CA PRO A 872 5.62 33.70 -29.50
C PRO A 872 5.08 34.68 -28.45
N ASN A 873 3.81 34.59 -28.06
CA ASN A 873 3.22 35.43 -27.01
C ASN A 873 3.35 34.79 -25.60
N HIS A 874 4.24 33.80 -25.43
CA HIS A 874 4.54 33.11 -24.18
C HIS A 874 3.28 32.52 -23.49
N SER A 875 3.23 32.57 -22.15
CA SER A 875 2.17 31.97 -21.33
C SER A 875 1.26 33.04 -20.73
N LEU A 876 -0.01 32.70 -20.48
CA LEU A 876 -1.01 33.61 -19.91
C LEU A 876 -0.58 34.21 -18.56
N ILE A 877 0.12 33.44 -17.71
CA ILE A 877 0.66 33.97 -16.44
C ILE A 877 1.71 35.07 -16.65
N THR A 878 2.43 35.08 -17.79
CA THR A 878 3.40 36.14 -18.14
C THR A 878 2.70 37.49 -18.32
N HIS A 879 1.49 37.50 -18.88
CA HIS A 879 0.68 38.70 -19.10
C HIS A 879 -0.16 39.11 -17.88
N LEU A 880 -0.62 38.15 -17.07
CA LEU A 880 -1.40 38.47 -15.87
C LEU A 880 -0.51 38.91 -14.69
N HIS A 881 0.66 38.29 -14.53
CA HIS A 881 1.51 38.38 -13.32
C HIS A 881 3.03 38.48 -13.58
N GLY A 882 3.49 38.37 -14.83
CA GLY A 882 4.91 38.36 -15.20
C GLY A 882 5.41 39.71 -15.73
N GLN A 883 6.44 39.67 -16.58
CA GLN A 883 7.10 40.87 -17.11
C GLN A 883 6.19 41.67 -18.05
N LEU A 884 5.34 41.02 -18.85
CA LEU A 884 4.42 41.66 -19.80
C LEU A 884 3.15 42.23 -19.12
N ALA A 885 3.09 42.19 -17.79
CA ALA A 885 1.91 42.54 -17.01
C ALA A 885 1.81 44.04 -16.68
N SER A 886 2.87 44.84 -16.89
CA SER A 886 2.80 46.31 -16.85
C SER A 886 2.01 46.87 -18.03
N ASP A 887 2.17 46.25 -19.20
CA ASP A 887 1.82 46.85 -20.50
C ASP A 887 0.37 46.56 -20.91
N CYS A 888 -0.34 45.76 -20.10
CA CYS A 888 -1.75 45.38 -20.24
C CYS A 888 -2.15 44.86 -21.64
N LEU A 889 -1.26 44.14 -22.31
CA LEU A 889 -1.45 43.60 -23.67
C LEU A 889 -2.69 42.70 -23.82
N LEU A 890 -3.19 42.13 -22.71
CA LEU A 890 -4.48 41.46 -22.67
C LEU A 890 -5.60 42.44 -22.32
N ASP A 891 -6.12 43.10 -23.35
CA ASP A 891 -7.40 43.82 -23.33
C ASP A 891 -8.59 42.88 -23.04
N TRP A 892 -9.77 43.46 -22.81
CA TRP A 892 -10.97 42.67 -22.51
C TRP A 892 -11.38 41.69 -23.65
N PRO A 893 -11.43 42.09 -24.93
CA PRO A 893 -11.67 41.16 -26.04
C PRO A 893 -10.71 39.96 -26.07
N ARG A 894 -9.41 40.15 -25.85
CA ARG A 894 -8.40 39.07 -25.79
C ARG A 894 -8.65 38.15 -24.60
N ARG A 895 -8.97 38.69 -23.42
CA ARG A 895 -9.34 37.88 -22.23
C ARG A 895 -10.56 37.00 -22.48
N ILE A 896 -11.59 37.52 -23.15
CA ILE A 896 -12.78 36.76 -23.56
C ILE A 896 -12.43 35.68 -24.61
N SER A 897 -11.65 36.02 -25.64
CA SER A 897 -11.19 35.07 -26.67
C SER A 897 -10.40 33.91 -26.06
N ILE A 898 -9.49 34.20 -25.12
CA ILE A 898 -8.72 33.20 -24.35
C ILE A 898 -9.64 32.32 -23.51
N ALA A 899 -10.61 32.89 -22.78
CA ALA A 899 -11.56 32.12 -21.98
C ALA A 899 -12.42 31.17 -22.83
N ILE A 900 -12.92 31.63 -23.99
CA ILE A 900 -13.69 30.81 -24.94
C ILE A 900 -12.81 29.68 -25.49
N GLY A 901 -11.63 29.99 -26.04
CA GLY A 901 -10.74 29.00 -26.63
C GLY A 901 -10.30 27.91 -25.66
N LEU A 902 -10.01 28.28 -24.40
CA LEU A 902 -9.75 27.31 -23.33
C LEU A 902 -10.96 26.43 -23.03
N SER A 903 -12.16 27.01 -22.95
CA SER A 903 -13.38 26.23 -22.71
C SER A 903 -13.64 25.20 -23.81
N GLU A 904 -13.40 25.55 -25.08
CA GLU A 904 -13.49 24.64 -26.22
C GLU A 904 -12.42 23.54 -26.14
N GLY A 905 -11.17 23.89 -25.81
CA GLY A 905 -10.08 22.94 -25.63
C GLY A 905 -10.35 21.90 -24.53
N ILE A 906 -10.87 22.32 -23.37
CA ILE A 906 -11.21 21.40 -22.27
C ILE A 906 -12.49 20.61 -22.62
N SER A 907 -13.47 21.23 -23.30
CA SER A 907 -14.68 20.53 -23.78
C SER A 907 -14.32 19.39 -24.74
N TYR A 908 -13.43 19.63 -25.70
CA TYR A 908 -12.90 18.60 -26.59
C TYR A 908 -12.28 17.42 -25.81
N LEU A 909 -11.42 17.70 -24.82
CA LEU A 909 -10.83 16.65 -23.97
C LEU A 909 -11.89 15.86 -23.17
N HIS A 910 -12.93 16.55 -22.71
CA HIS A 910 -13.99 15.97 -21.87
C HIS A 910 -15.06 15.22 -22.66
N HIS A 911 -15.32 15.57 -23.92
CA HIS A 911 -16.51 15.12 -24.65
C HIS A 911 -16.21 14.48 -26.01
N GLU A 912 -15.13 14.85 -26.69
CA GLU A 912 -14.84 14.43 -28.09
C GLU A 912 -13.62 13.49 -28.19
N ALA A 913 -12.61 13.67 -27.35
CA ALA A 913 -11.49 12.75 -27.24
C ALA A 913 -11.99 11.37 -26.75
N ASN A 914 -11.50 10.29 -27.37
CA ASN A 914 -11.79 8.91 -26.98
C ASN A 914 -10.49 8.09 -26.80
N PRO A 915 -10.19 7.55 -25.60
CA PRO A 915 -10.90 7.78 -24.33
C PRO A 915 -10.85 9.25 -23.91
N HIS A 916 -11.86 9.68 -23.14
CA HIS A 916 -11.90 11.05 -22.62
C HIS A 916 -10.70 11.34 -21.71
N ILE A 917 -10.30 12.60 -21.61
CA ILE A 917 -9.11 13.05 -20.88
C ILE A 917 -9.51 14.03 -19.79
N ILE A 918 -8.93 13.89 -18.59
CA ILE A 918 -8.97 14.89 -17.51
C ILE A 918 -7.55 15.46 -17.34
N HIS A 919 -7.40 16.78 -17.43
CA HIS A 919 -6.12 17.49 -17.48
C HIS A 919 -5.40 17.59 -16.13
N ARG A 920 -6.15 17.84 -15.05
CA ARG A 920 -5.71 17.84 -13.63
C ARG A 920 -4.73 18.94 -13.20
N ASP A 921 -4.15 19.71 -14.13
CA ASP A 921 -3.33 20.88 -13.84
C ASP A 921 -3.64 22.04 -14.81
N ILE A 922 -4.89 22.52 -14.80
CA ILE A 922 -5.34 23.70 -15.57
C ILE A 922 -5.03 24.95 -14.73
N LYS A 923 -4.24 25.88 -15.30
CA LYS A 923 -3.74 27.12 -14.66
C LYS A 923 -3.13 28.07 -15.68
N ALA A 924 -2.93 29.33 -15.33
CA ALA A 924 -2.39 30.35 -16.24
C ALA A 924 -0.97 30.06 -16.77
N SER A 925 -0.13 29.26 -16.09
CA SER A 925 1.19 28.86 -16.63
C SER A 925 1.13 27.78 -17.69
N ASN A 926 0.02 27.03 -17.77
CA ASN A 926 -0.18 25.91 -18.69
C ASN A 926 -1.04 26.32 -19.90
N VAL A 927 -1.26 27.61 -20.08
CA VAL A 927 -1.93 28.22 -21.24
C VAL A 927 -0.90 29.02 -22.00
N LEU A 928 -0.59 28.59 -23.22
CA LEU A 928 0.30 29.29 -24.13
C LEU A 928 -0.50 30.09 -25.16
N LEU A 929 0.11 31.14 -25.71
CA LEU A 929 -0.50 32.06 -26.67
C LEU A 929 0.31 32.06 -27.97
N ASP A 930 -0.37 31.79 -29.10
CA ASP A 930 0.22 31.97 -30.43
C ASP A 930 0.25 33.46 -30.85
N SER A 931 0.71 33.74 -32.07
CA SER A 931 0.84 35.10 -32.63
C SER A 931 -0.48 35.87 -32.66
N GLU A 932 -1.62 35.18 -32.78
CA GLU A 932 -2.97 35.77 -32.78
C GLU A 932 -3.61 35.80 -31.37
N PHE A 933 -2.79 35.63 -30.32
CA PHE A 933 -3.19 35.54 -28.92
C PHE A 933 -4.21 34.42 -28.62
N GLN A 934 -4.30 33.39 -29.47
CA GLN A 934 -5.22 32.28 -29.27
C GLN A 934 -4.65 31.28 -28.26
N ALA A 935 -5.47 30.96 -27.25
CA ALA A 935 -5.06 30.09 -26.16
C ALA A 935 -4.89 28.63 -26.59
N LYS A 936 -3.75 28.02 -26.22
CA LYS A 936 -3.50 26.58 -26.32
C LYS A 936 -3.17 25.99 -24.95
N LEU A 937 -3.95 25.00 -24.54
CA LEU A 937 -3.71 24.25 -23.29
C LEU A 937 -2.53 23.27 -23.47
N ALA A 938 -1.62 23.22 -22.49
CA ALA A 938 -0.36 22.49 -22.52
C ALA A 938 -0.03 21.81 -21.16
N SER A 939 1.07 21.05 -21.09
CA SER A 939 1.56 20.35 -19.87
C SER A 939 0.65 19.21 -19.39
N PHE A 940 0.50 18.21 -20.27
CA PHE A 940 -0.32 17.01 -20.08
C PHE A 940 0.32 15.92 -19.21
N GLY A 941 1.59 16.01 -18.79
CA GLY A 941 2.31 14.99 -18.00
C GLY A 941 1.73 14.62 -16.61
N VAL A 942 0.57 15.17 -16.23
CA VAL A 942 -0.22 14.70 -15.06
C VAL A 942 -1.68 14.38 -15.39
N ALA A 943 -2.11 14.52 -16.64
CA ALA A 943 -3.46 14.20 -17.12
C ALA A 943 -3.76 12.69 -17.01
N LYS A 944 -5.01 12.29 -17.25
CA LYS A 944 -5.46 10.89 -17.12
C LYS A 944 -6.55 10.55 -18.13
N LEU A 945 -6.43 9.38 -18.76
CA LEU A 945 -7.46 8.79 -19.60
C LEU A 945 -8.59 8.22 -18.73
N VAL A 946 -9.83 8.46 -19.12
CA VAL A 946 -11.05 7.99 -18.43
C VAL A 946 -11.62 6.79 -19.19
N PRO A 947 -11.74 5.60 -18.58
CA PRO A 947 -12.39 4.45 -19.21
C PRO A 947 -13.88 4.71 -19.50
N GLU A 948 -14.42 4.05 -20.52
CA GLU A 948 -15.84 4.16 -20.87
C GLU A 948 -16.75 3.78 -19.67
N GLY A 949 -17.82 4.54 -19.46
CA GLY A 949 -18.75 4.37 -18.33
C GLY A 949 -18.28 4.94 -16.98
N VAL A 950 -17.03 5.41 -16.84
CA VAL A 950 -16.48 5.90 -15.57
C VAL A 950 -16.73 7.40 -15.39
N THR A 951 -17.44 7.79 -14.33
CA THR A 951 -17.74 9.21 -14.02
C THR A 951 -16.64 9.90 -13.20
N HIS A 952 -15.90 9.13 -12.42
CA HIS A 952 -14.80 9.58 -11.57
C HIS A 952 -13.83 8.44 -11.28
N MET A 953 -12.59 8.75 -10.92
CA MET A 953 -11.56 7.79 -10.55
C MET A 953 -10.95 8.20 -9.21
N THR A 954 -10.48 7.25 -8.40
CA THR A 954 -9.58 7.55 -7.28
C THR A 954 -8.13 7.59 -7.77
N THR A 955 -7.34 8.53 -7.27
CA THR A 955 -5.93 8.72 -7.68
C THR A 955 -5.15 9.57 -6.68
N ARG A 956 -3.81 9.45 -6.67
CA ARG A 956 -2.95 10.43 -5.97
C ARG A 956 -3.22 11.84 -6.50
N VAL A 957 -3.37 12.80 -5.57
CA VAL A 957 -3.52 14.21 -5.88
C VAL A 957 -2.27 14.71 -6.61
N LYS A 958 -2.49 15.30 -7.79
CA LYS A 958 -1.53 16.02 -8.64
C LYS A 958 -2.26 17.22 -9.24
N GLY A 959 -1.59 18.37 -9.30
CA GLY A 959 -2.14 19.65 -9.73
C GLY A 959 -1.53 20.79 -8.90
N THR A 960 -1.85 22.04 -9.24
CA THR A 960 -1.26 23.21 -8.59
C THR A 960 -2.14 23.77 -7.49
N LEU A 961 -1.58 23.88 -6.28
CA LEU A 961 -2.27 24.41 -5.10
C LEU A 961 -2.89 25.78 -5.39
N GLY A 962 -4.19 25.94 -5.13
CA GLY A 962 -4.99 27.11 -5.51
C GLY A 962 -6.04 26.77 -6.58
N TYR A 963 -5.70 25.94 -7.56
CA TYR A 963 -6.61 25.47 -8.62
C TYR A 963 -7.25 24.10 -8.31
N ILE A 964 -6.60 23.27 -7.48
CA ILE A 964 -7.09 21.92 -7.13
C ILE A 964 -8.49 22.00 -6.49
N ALA A 965 -9.45 21.27 -7.05
CA ALA A 965 -10.81 21.19 -6.54
C ALA A 965 -10.90 20.55 -5.14
N PRO A 966 -11.78 21.01 -4.23
CA PRO A 966 -11.83 20.54 -2.84
C PRO A 966 -12.01 19.03 -2.70
N GLU A 967 -12.92 18.43 -3.46
CA GLU A 967 -13.19 16.98 -3.42
C GLU A 967 -11.99 16.13 -3.86
N TYR A 968 -11.18 16.68 -4.76
CA TYR A 968 -9.97 16.04 -5.27
C TYR A 968 -8.81 16.20 -4.28
N ALA A 969 -8.65 17.38 -3.67
CA ALA A 969 -7.67 17.64 -2.62
C ALA A 969 -7.92 16.80 -1.36
N MET A 970 -9.18 16.65 -0.94
CA MET A 970 -9.56 15.96 0.30
C MET A 970 -9.64 14.44 0.16
N TRP A 971 -10.07 13.92 -0.99
CA TRP A 971 -10.40 12.49 -1.13
C TRP A 971 -9.72 11.78 -2.31
N GLY A 972 -8.92 12.50 -3.12
CA GLY A 972 -8.28 11.92 -4.32
C GLY A 972 -9.28 11.51 -5.42
N LYS A 973 -10.56 11.89 -5.31
CA LYS A 973 -11.60 11.70 -6.34
C LYS A 973 -11.31 12.68 -7.47
N VAL A 974 -10.91 12.18 -8.64
CA VAL A 974 -10.73 12.96 -9.86
C VAL A 974 -11.87 12.70 -10.84
N SER A 975 -12.45 13.75 -11.40
CA SER A 975 -13.54 13.72 -12.38
C SER A 975 -13.43 14.92 -13.32
N LYS A 976 -14.21 14.92 -14.41
CA LYS A 976 -14.31 16.06 -15.34
C LYS A 976 -14.62 17.37 -14.59
N SER A 977 -15.43 17.30 -13.54
CA SER A 977 -15.77 18.43 -12.66
C SER A 977 -14.59 19.03 -11.86
N CYS A 978 -13.44 18.36 -11.75
CA CYS A 978 -12.23 18.91 -11.12
C CYS A 978 -11.50 19.87 -12.07
N ASP A 979 -11.49 19.56 -13.38
CA ASP A 979 -11.00 20.48 -14.42
C ASP A 979 -11.94 21.68 -14.55
N VAL A 980 -13.26 21.48 -14.47
CA VAL A 980 -14.26 22.57 -14.46
C VAL A 980 -13.99 23.55 -13.31
N TYR A 981 -13.71 23.06 -12.11
CA TYR A 981 -13.33 23.91 -10.97
C TYR A 981 -12.03 24.66 -11.23
N SER A 982 -11.00 23.96 -11.72
CA SER A 982 -9.70 24.56 -12.07
C SER A 982 -9.85 25.67 -13.12
N PHE A 983 -10.73 25.47 -14.10
CA PHE A 983 -11.11 26.48 -15.10
C PHE A 983 -11.88 27.66 -14.48
N GLY A 984 -12.80 27.41 -13.53
CA GLY A 984 -13.49 28.47 -12.80
C GLY A 984 -12.54 29.35 -11.97
N ILE A 985 -11.51 28.77 -11.35
CA ILE A 985 -10.42 29.51 -10.69
C ILE A 985 -9.65 30.35 -11.72
N LEU A 986 -9.32 29.77 -12.88
CA LEU A 986 -8.61 30.46 -13.96
C LEU A 986 -9.43 31.61 -14.56
N LEU A 987 -10.77 31.51 -14.63
CA LEU A 987 -11.62 32.64 -15.02
C LEU A 987 -11.53 33.81 -14.05
N LEU A 988 -11.57 33.56 -12.73
CA LEU A 988 -11.39 34.61 -11.72
C LEU A 988 -9.98 35.25 -11.81
N GLU A 989 -8.96 34.44 -12.10
CA GLU A 989 -7.59 34.91 -12.34
C GLU A 989 -7.49 35.79 -13.61
N ILE A 990 -8.18 35.42 -14.70
CA ILE A 990 -8.24 36.22 -15.95
C ILE A 990 -8.97 37.56 -15.74
N ILE A 991 -10.11 37.55 -15.04
CA ILE A 991 -10.92 38.77 -14.78
C ILE A 991 -10.14 39.75 -13.90
N SER A 992 -9.62 39.28 -12.77
CA SER A 992 -9.08 40.13 -11.70
C SER A 992 -7.59 40.39 -11.77
N ALA A 993 -6.86 39.52 -12.46
CA ALA A 993 -5.41 39.37 -12.33
C ALA A 993 -4.89 39.33 -10.88
N LYS A 994 -5.69 38.77 -9.95
CA LYS A 994 -5.21 38.29 -8.65
C LYS A 994 -4.78 36.83 -8.73
N LYS A 995 -3.71 36.50 -7.99
CA LYS A 995 -3.21 35.13 -7.83
C LYS A 995 -4.26 34.27 -7.09
N PRO A 996 -4.54 33.03 -7.54
CA PRO A 996 -5.51 32.13 -6.92
C PRO A 996 -5.33 31.84 -5.42
N LEU A 997 -4.11 32.03 -4.91
CA LEU A 997 -3.77 32.01 -3.48
C LEU A 997 -2.99 33.27 -3.11
N GLU A 998 -3.63 34.11 -2.30
CA GLU A 998 -3.07 35.34 -1.74
C GLU A 998 -2.42 35.04 -0.37
N LYS A 999 -1.24 35.59 -0.11
CA LYS A 999 -0.64 35.56 1.24
C LYS A 999 -1.04 36.83 1.98
N LEU A 1000 -1.73 36.69 3.10
CA LEU A 1000 -2.09 37.78 3.99
C LEU A 1000 -0.99 38.02 5.04
N PRO A 1001 -0.97 39.20 5.69
CA PRO A 1001 -0.17 39.44 6.90
C PRO A 1001 -0.38 38.33 7.93
N GLY A 1002 0.67 37.96 8.67
CA GLY A 1002 0.64 36.79 9.56
C GLY A 1002 0.79 35.43 8.87
N GLY A 1003 0.92 35.38 7.53
CA GLY A 1003 1.22 34.16 6.78
C GLY A 1003 0.01 33.26 6.45
N VAL A 1004 -1.19 33.67 6.87
CA VAL A 1004 -2.46 33.06 6.46
C VAL A 1004 -2.60 33.16 4.94
N LYS A 1005 -3.11 32.10 4.30
CA LYS A 1005 -3.41 32.11 2.86
C LYS A 1005 -4.92 32.22 2.64
N ARG A 1006 -5.32 33.02 1.65
CA ARG A 1006 -6.72 33.18 1.21
C ARG A 1006 -6.86 32.74 -0.25
N HIS A 1007 -7.91 31.96 -0.54
CA HIS A 1007 -8.26 31.57 -1.90
C HIS A 1007 -9.01 32.70 -2.63
N ILE A 1008 -8.83 32.80 -3.94
CA ILE A 1008 -9.50 33.81 -4.78
C ILE A 1008 -11.04 33.74 -4.72
N VAL A 1009 -11.62 32.55 -4.51
CA VAL A 1009 -13.07 32.36 -4.33
C VAL A 1009 -13.57 32.95 -3.00
N GLU A 1010 -12.77 32.86 -1.93
CA GLU A 1010 -13.09 33.45 -0.61
C GLU A 1010 -13.03 34.98 -0.65
N TRP A 1011 -12.13 35.54 -1.47
CA TRP A 1011 -12.11 36.98 -1.75
C TRP A 1011 -13.28 37.43 -2.65
N ALA A 1012 -13.59 36.68 -3.71
CA ALA A 1012 -14.60 37.08 -4.69
C ALA A 1012 -16.05 36.92 -4.21
N SER A 1013 -16.36 35.86 -3.45
CA SER A 1013 -17.72 35.54 -2.97
C SER A 1013 -18.48 36.72 -2.33
N PRO A 1014 -17.93 37.46 -1.34
CA PRO A 1014 -18.64 38.58 -0.72
C PRO A 1014 -18.84 39.79 -1.63
N LEU A 1015 -18.07 39.92 -2.73
CA LEU A 1015 -18.26 40.98 -3.73
C LEU A 1015 -19.35 40.58 -4.73
N VAL A 1016 -19.35 39.32 -5.19
CA VAL A 1016 -20.43 38.73 -6.01
C VAL A 1016 -21.78 38.79 -5.29
N GLN A 1017 -21.83 38.42 -4.01
CA GLN A 1017 -23.05 38.48 -3.19
C GLN A 1017 -23.61 39.90 -3.01
N LYS A 1018 -22.79 40.93 -3.17
CA LYS A 1018 -23.18 42.35 -3.11
C LYS A 1018 -23.43 42.96 -4.50
N GLY A 1019 -23.34 42.19 -5.59
CA GLY A 1019 -23.42 42.70 -6.96
C GLY A 1019 -22.27 43.64 -7.36
N ALA A 1020 -21.19 43.66 -6.58
CA ALA A 1020 -20.09 44.62 -6.73
C ALA A 1020 -19.05 44.16 -7.76
N TYR A 1021 -19.50 43.77 -8.95
CA TYR A 1021 -18.69 43.11 -9.97
C TYR A 1021 -17.50 43.95 -10.45
N GLU A 1022 -17.64 45.27 -10.52
CA GLU A 1022 -16.56 46.18 -10.95
C GLU A 1022 -15.32 46.06 -10.04
N LEU A 1023 -15.52 45.74 -8.74
CA LEU A 1023 -14.43 45.56 -7.77
C LEU A 1023 -13.68 44.20 -7.92
N LEU A 1024 -14.12 43.36 -8.86
CA LEU A 1024 -13.46 42.11 -9.24
C LEU A 1024 -12.57 42.26 -10.48
N VAL A 1025 -12.67 43.37 -11.23
CA VAL A 1025 -11.94 43.60 -12.48
C VAL A 1025 -10.48 43.99 -12.19
N ASP A 1026 -9.56 43.53 -13.05
CA ASP A 1026 -8.17 43.99 -13.11
C ASP A 1026 -8.10 45.52 -13.31
N PRO A 1027 -7.60 46.31 -12.33
CA PRO A 1027 -7.60 47.77 -12.42
C PRO A 1027 -6.85 48.34 -13.64
N ARG A 1028 -5.94 47.57 -14.25
CA ARG A 1028 -5.19 47.99 -15.44
C ARG A 1028 -6.07 48.10 -16.69
N LEU A 1029 -7.24 47.45 -16.71
CA LEU A 1029 -8.26 47.59 -17.75
C LEU A 1029 -9.00 48.94 -17.69
N LYS A 1030 -8.83 49.76 -16.64
CA LYS A 1030 -9.40 51.13 -16.51
C LYS A 1030 -10.92 51.26 -16.68
N GLY A 1031 -11.67 50.15 -16.66
CA GLY A 1031 -13.12 50.13 -16.95
C GLY A 1031 -13.47 49.85 -18.42
N GLU A 1032 -12.50 49.57 -19.29
CA GLU A 1032 -12.70 49.14 -20.69
C GLU A 1032 -13.15 47.66 -20.74
N CYS A 1033 -14.34 47.39 -20.22
CA CYS A 1033 -14.88 46.06 -19.98
C CYS A 1033 -16.39 46.05 -20.31
N ASP A 1034 -16.86 45.08 -21.08
CA ASP A 1034 -18.31 44.93 -21.31
C ASP A 1034 -18.96 44.37 -20.04
N ARG A 1035 -19.86 45.18 -19.45
CA ARG A 1035 -20.48 44.89 -18.15
C ARG A 1035 -21.36 43.64 -18.14
N ALA A 1036 -22.03 43.32 -19.25
CA ALA A 1036 -22.88 42.15 -19.36
C ALA A 1036 -22.05 40.87 -19.56
N GLN A 1037 -20.97 40.96 -20.34
CA GLN A 1037 -19.98 39.89 -20.46
C GLN A 1037 -19.27 39.64 -19.12
N LEU A 1038 -18.92 40.71 -18.38
CA LEU A 1038 -18.30 40.64 -17.06
C LEU A 1038 -19.17 39.89 -16.05
N GLU A 1039 -20.43 40.32 -15.89
CA GLU A 1039 -21.38 39.64 -14.99
C GLU A 1039 -21.57 38.17 -15.40
N SER A 1040 -21.76 37.90 -16.70
CA SER A 1040 -21.87 36.53 -17.21
C SER A 1040 -20.63 35.67 -16.88
N LEU A 1041 -19.43 36.20 -17.14
CA LEU A 1041 -18.17 35.49 -16.91
C LEU A 1041 -17.92 35.21 -15.43
N ILE A 1042 -18.26 36.16 -14.55
CA ILE A 1042 -18.21 35.98 -13.09
C ILE A 1042 -19.22 34.91 -12.65
N ILE A 1043 -20.46 34.96 -13.13
CA ILE A 1043 -21.49 33.95 -12.79
C ILE A 1043 -21.08 32.55 -13.26
N ILE A 1044 -20.46 32.43 -14.45
CA ILE A 1044 -19.90 31.18 -14.96
C ILE A 1044 -18.76 30.70 -14.05
N ALA A 1045 -17.82 31.58 -13.69
CA ALA A 1045 -16.70 31.24 -12.79
C ALA A 1045 -17.18 30.77 -11.41
N MET A 1046 -18.18 31.42 -10.83
CA MET A 1046 -18.78 31.03 -9.54
C MET A 1046 -19.61 29.74 -9.61
N ARG A 1047 -20.23 29.43 -10.76
CA ARG A 1047 -20.86 28.11 -10.99
C ARG A 1047 -19.82 27.00 -11.14
N CYS A 1048 -18.73 27.27 -11.86
CA CYS A 1048 -17.62 26.33 -12.04
C CYS A 1048 -16.88 26.06 -10.71
N THR A 1049 -16.75 27.04 -9.82
CA THR A 1049 -16.10 26.91 -8.51
C THR A 1049 -17.02 26.40 -7.38
N ASN A 1050 -18.22 25.90 -7.69
CA ASN A 1050 -19.16 25.40 -6.67
C ASN A 1050 -18.54 24.29 -5.79
N SER A 1051 -18.75 24.36 -4.48
CA SER A 1051 -18.18 23.40 -3.52
C SER A 1051 -18.67 21.96 -3.74
N ASN A 1052 -19.88 21.77 -4.30
CA ASN A 1052 -20.36 20.47 -4.73
C ASN A 1052 -20.02 20.23 -6.21
N PRO A 1053 -19.23 19.19 -6.57
CA PRO A 1053 -18.86 18.90 -7.96
C PRO A 1053 -20.05 18.60 -8.88
N GLU A 1054 -21.18 18.11 -8.36
CA GLU A 1054 -22.37 17.78 -9.15
C GLU A 1054 -23.19 19.03 -9.54
N ASN A 1055 -22.96 20.16 -8.85
CA ASN A 1055 -23.58 21.46 -9.17
C ASN A 1055 -22.81 22.24 -10.26
N ARG A 1056 -21.63 21.76 -10.68
CA ARG A 1056 -20.78 22.44 -11.67
C ARG A 1056 -21.28 22.10 -13.09
N PRO A 1057 -21.35 23.06 -14.02
CA PRO A 1057 -21.73 22.78 -15.41
C PRO A 1057 -20.69 21.88 -16.10
N SER A 1058 -21.13 21.06 -17.06
CA SER A 1058 -20.20 20.38 -17.98
C SER A 1058 -19.54 21.39 -18.93
N MET A 1059 -18.34 21.08 -19.43
CA MET A 1059 -17.60 22.06 -20.25
C MET A 1059 -18.34 22.44 -21.55
N ILE A 1060 -19.11 21.53 -22.14
CA ILE A 1060 -19.99 21.86 -23.29
C ILE A 1060 -21.06 22.93 -22.93
N VAL A 1061 -21.58 22.92 -21.70
CA VAL A 1061 -22.51 23.97 -21.20
C VAL A 1061 -21.77 25.26 -20.87
N VAL A 1062 -20.52 25.17 -20.40
CA VAL A 1062 -19.66 26.34 -20.17
C VAL A 1062 -19.33 27.04 -21.50
N VAL A 1063 -18.99 26.30 -22.56
CA VAL A 1063 -18.77 26.84 -23.92
C VAL A 1063 -20.01 27.60 -24.40
N ALA A 1064 -21.20 26.99 -24.28
CA ALA A 1064 -22.47 27.61 -24.68
C ALA A 1064 -22.73 28.91 -23.91
N PHE A 1065 -22.56 28.93 -22.58
CA PHE A 1065 -22.73 30.15 -21.78
C PHE A 1065 -21.71 31.25 -22.14
N LEU A 1066 -20.45 30.90 -22.42
CA LEU A 1066 -19.43 31.86 -22.83
C LEU A 1066 -19.66 32.44 -24.24
N LYS A 1067 -20.40 31.73 -25.10
CA LYS A 1067 -20.83 32.20 -26.43
C LYS A 1067 -22.20 32.92 -26.44
N GLY A 1068 -22.90 32.96 -25.32
CA GLY A 1068 -24.25 33.53 -25.22
C GLY A 1068 -25.38 32.64 -25.78
N GLU A 1069 -25.12 31.33 -25.95
CA GLU A 1069 -26.08 30.38 -26.52
C GLU A 1069 -27.13 29.95 -25.47
N ASN A 1070 -28.42 30.11 -25.81
CA ASN A 1070 -29.54 29.78 -24.92
C ASN A 1070 -29.81 28.27 -24.83
N VAL A 1071 -29.15 27.58 -23.90
CA VAL A 1071 -29.41 26.17 -23.60
C VAL A 1071 -30.80 26.01 -22.95
N GLY A 1072 -31.76 25.49 -23.72
CA GLY A 1072 -33.17 25.41 -23.33
C GLY A 1072 -33.47 24.47 -22.16
N GLY A 1073 -33.51 25.01 -20.93
CA GLY A 1073 -33.82 24.25 -19.72
C GLY A 1073 -34.47 25.10 -18.62
N ARG A 1074 -35.81 25.22 -18.67
CA ARG A 1074 -36.73 25.82 -17.66
C ARG A 1074 -36.08 26.68 -16.56
N ARG A 1075 -36.25 28.02 -16.64
CA ARG A 1075 -36.15 28.92 -15.48
C ARG A 1075 -37.00 28.35 -14.33
N LYS A 1076 -36.33 27.91 -13.25
CA LYS A 1076 -36.89 28.01 -11.89
C LYS A 1076 -36.34 29.30 -11.30
N GLU A 1077 -37.23 30.18 -10.88
CA GLU A 1077 -36.85 31.38 -10.15
C GLU A 1077 -36.23 31.00 -8.81
N ILE A 1078 -35.13 31.65 -8.44
CA ILE A 1078 -34.47 31.44 -7.16
C ILE A 1078 -35.13 32.38 -6.16
N LYS A 1079 -36.03 31.86 -5.32
CA LYS A 1079 -36.38 32.54 -4.08
C LYS A 1079 -35.14 32.55 -3.19
N VAL A 1080 -34.58 33.73 -2.95
CA VAL A 1080 -33.60 33.95 -1.89
C VAL A 1080 -34.34 33.76 -0.57
N VAL A 1081 -34.08 32.63 0.11
CA VAL A 1081 -34.48 32.45 1.50
C VAL A 1081 -33.58 33.35 2.34
N ARG A 1082 -34.17 34.36 2.98
CA ARG A 1082 -33.54 35.01 4.13
C ARG A 1082 -33.84 34.14 5.34
N ASP A 1083 -32.81 33.81 6.11
CA ASP A 1083 -33.00 33.18 7.42
C ASP A 1083 -33.52 34.24 8.39
N THR A 1084 -34.84 34.32 8.56
CA THR A 1084 -35.49 35.03 9.65
C THR A 1084 -35.48 34.14 10.88
N VAL A 1085 -34.66 34.49 11.86
CA VAL A 1085 -34.76 33.93 13.22
C VAL A 1085 -35.79 34.78 13.96
N ASP A 1086 -37.01 34.27 14.11
CA ASP A 1086 -37.99 34.88 15.01
C ASP A 1086 -37.54 34.69 16.46
N GLY A 1087 -37.45 35.80 17.18
CA GLY A 1087 -37.18 35.86 18.61
C GLY A 1087 -37.94 37.03 19.20
N ASN A 1088 -39.22 36.81 19.49
CA ASN A 1088 -40.02 37.76 20.27
C ASN A 1088 -39.72 37.56 21.75
N GLU A 1089 -39.24 38.60 22.40
CA GLU A 1089 -39.48 38.90 23.82
C GLU A 1089 -39.47 40.44 23.95
N ASP A 1090 -40.23 40.96 24.90
CA ASP A 1090 -40.84 42.31 24.80
C ASP A 1090 -40.11 43.42 25.59
N GLU A 1091 -40.57 44.66 25.35
CA GLU A 1091 -40.54 45.84 26.26
C GLU A 1091 -39.21 46.45 26.77
N ASP A 1092 -38.75 47.47 25.99
CA ASP A 1092 -38.65 48.89 26.42
C ASP A 1092 -37.51 49.39 27.36
N PHE A 1093 -37.33 50.72 27.35
CA PHE A 1093 -36.48 51.61 28.17
C PHE A 1093 -34.93 51.56 28.05
N GLY A 1094 -34.38 52.66 27.51
CA GLY A 1094 -33.82 53.69 28.41
C GLY A 1094 -32.31 53.79 28.62
N ASP A 1095 -31.65 54.60 27.77
CA ASP A 1095 -30.70 55.68 28.10
C ASP A 1095 -29.38 55.49 28.91
N GLU A 1096 -28.54 56.53 28.73
CA GLU A 1096 -27.39 57.02 29.49
C GLU A 1096 -25.98 56.38 29.38
N ASP A 1097 -25.01 57.26 29.14
CA ASP A 1097 -23.57 57.03 29.08
C ASP A 1097 -22.94 56.78 30.46
N THR A 1098 -21.75 56.19 30.49
CA THR A 1098 -20.67 56.70 31.36
C THR A 1098 -19.29 56.22 30.94
N ASP A 1099 -18.34 57.13 30.85
CA ASP A 1099 -16.91 56.82 30.78
C ASP A 1099 -16.41 56.27 32.14
N HIS A 1100 -15.42 55.37 32.11
CA HIS A 1100 -14.09 55.72 32.63
C HIS A 1100 -13.00 54.67 32.33
N GLU A 1101 -11.97 55.15 31.64
CA GLU A 1101 -10.71 54.48 31.36
C GLU A 1101 -9.92 53.98 32.60
N VAL A 1102 -9.03 52.97 32.46
CA VAL A 1102 -7.58 53.17 32.15
C VAL A 1102 -6.61 52.10 32.71
N GLN A 1103 -5.56 51.86 31.91
CA GLN A 1103 -4.22 51.30 32.20
C GLN A 1103 -3.94 49.81 32.48
N SER A 1104 -2.79 49.42 31.91
CA SER A 1104 -2.04 48.18 32.05
C SER A 1104 -0.78 48.39 32.90
N ALA A 1105 -0.08 47.30 33.24
CA ALA A 1105 1.20 47.35 33.95
C ALA A 1105 2.33 46.66 33.15
N TYR A 1106 3.57 47.04 33.46
CA TYR A 1106 4.86 46.59 32.89
C TYR A 1106 5.12 47.01 31.42
N GLY A 1107 6.26 47.62 31.08
CA GLY A 1107 7.35 48.10 31.94
C GLY A 1107 8.62 48.40 31.12
N ASN A 1108 8.98 49.68 30.97
CA ASN A 1108 10.14 50.11 30.17
C ASN A 1108 11.42 50.28 31.02
N LEU A 1109 12.57 50.13 30.37
CA LEU A 1109 13.87 50.58 30.88
C LEU A 1109 14.53 51.56 29.89
N ALA A 1110 14.58 52.82 30.29
CA ALA A 1110 15.59 53.80 29.86
C ALA A 1110 16.68 53.87 30.99
N PRO A 1111 17.69 54.78 31.06
CA PRO A 1111 17.60 56.22 30.71
C PRO A 1111 18.88 56.86 30.09
N ARG A 1112 18.73 58.13 29.69
CA ARG A 1112 19.67 59.27 29.90
C ARG A 1112 18.99 60.54 29.32
N SER A 1113 18.97 61.75 29.87
CA SER A 1113 19.17 62.36 31.20
C SER A 1113 19.70 63.78 30.98
N VAL A 1114 18.99 64.83 31.39
CA VAL A 1114 19.59 66.13 31.76
C VAL A 1114 18.77 66.73 32.93
N ASN A 1115 19.53 67.20 33.91
CA ASN A 1115 19.27 68.03 35.10
C ASN A 1115 17.93 68.77 35.25
N GLY A 1116 17.52 68.91 36.51
CA GLY A 1116 16.41 69.71 37.03
C GLY A 1116 16.34 69.56 38.55
#